data_AF-A0A161U1F5-F1
#
_entry.id   AF-A0A161U1F5-F1
#
_cell.length_a   1.000
_cell.length_b   1.000
_cell.length_c   1.000
_cell.angle_alpha   90.00
_cell.angle_beta   90.00
_cell.angle_gamma   90.00
#
_symmetry.space_group_name_H-M   'P 1'
#
loop_
_entity.id
_entity.type
_entity.pdbx_description
1 polymer ?
#
loop_
_entity_poly.entity_id
_entity_poly.type
_entity_poly.pdbx_seq_one_letter_code
_entity_poly.pdbx_strand_id
1 'polypeptide(L)'
;MPIAPTLILGLGGTGSKIVEKVATKVGESASTQSDRIAYTVFDTDINDLGRIRREHPEIFTVQTSTRNTVGEYLNINTNARDNWFPVNQMLNRKTLTEGAAQVRAISRLAFDTTLKGGNLDALHRAVDKLFRLDKDQEEQALRVIITSSLAGGTGSGLILSVAMYLADYLRAKYPKAKAITRGFFVQPDVFDKVIKATEERQNLQVNAYAAVRELDAFLMKGDNTLPPQYRDLAFEFPRVGADGVETVEAMPYDFCFLFDAKNSAGGSLDSFETYLDHAATCIYTQSIGPMSKKSNSREDNVLREVIKNDGRNRYAGAGASRLVYPWAHVRDYVALRWTEQVLSAQWLRFDDQFKKTLEGLAKQREKGLSPRDPDIAAEYVKAVDGAAANKNGFAKAVVAQCTVMDEDGLDSDLKRWEEYLSTLTNYVITQSASMGDSHQRNIAMDQVTPLTEDTERSRYLNAYREVKKYHDVVARRTEESAGILSYELFHADDVAVTAEKHSHRLETYLRDKDTDRFMHPVTARYFLYNTLALLKDERRRVENELTSLREYFENFERNAFDDPNTDEVETAEGILARKLTIREKLTRKPSAEMQDLQQLLLGYIPKVDSLLENAVLSEVLGEAIEYVSGIAEAFRTLFLRLDSNIRRLKGEVELQRTKYDDLSGSTTRYVLATSASLDSLAEGMPYAGGVVNIDSSLSEAIYNRVRGYYMLTDEKDDTYFEDLYRTTIQGYFRDKVMESYGNVIKIDIIEALEKEYRTLQRNLEESKVRHYVIDEIEKAKQLAKPFIEQPLGEERHPIEACAYNSGLEGEADPRRKALVSEHLRDYGGEPDDDISPHEILFYNAIYGIRARDLPKYSPARASTTLRRDAGEYFSAYYALVSGIKPSVAETKVITPHIDRRWHWISQLPDLDEENQADQLRRIHDALLLGLVHEKIFWSEVHEGLQVYRYSSDQPLDQDFIVSNGTPCDHFWEVVDALTINPVAVAEIVESIERRARAGRDLARSVTFAETDFARGLAKGVRLREVDEVIPALRGKSLTVLDVGAFYAFTVTKELYNERQVHDMVTDFLARIRYEVEQVEQDAEALPTLKGIVLDQFRAFAANIDAYSATGGRPLLQKLRRVIRPVADLFDEIGERAAADEVARLDTALRNA
;
A
#
# COMPACT_ATOMS: atom_id res chain seq x y z
N MET A 1 0.94 22.77 -19.72
CA MET A 1 2.37 22.50 -19.46
C MET A 1 2.44 21.22 -18.67
N PRO A 2 3.18 20.22 -19.13
CA PRO A 2 3.13 18.91 -18.51
C PRO A 2 3.93 18.89 -17.20
N ILE A 3 3.53 18.01 -16.26
CA ILE A 3 4.10 17.88 -14.92
C ILE A 3 5.56 17.42 -14.98
N ALA A 4 6.37 17.92 -14.04
CA ALA A 4 7.76 17.52 -13.88
C ALA A 4 7.84 16.04 -13.44
N PRO A 5 8.80 15.26 -13.96
CA PRO A 5 8.98 13.86 -13.55
C PRO A 5 9.11 13.77 -12.03
N THR A 6 8.36 12.87 -11.40
CA THR A 6 8.27 12.77 -9.93
C THR A 6 8.56 11.35 -9.46
N LEU A 7 9.54 11.21 -8.56
CA LEU A 7 9.85 9.96 -7.86
C LEU A 7 9.33 10.06 -6.42
N ILE A 8 8.50 9.10 -6.02
CA ILE A 8 7.94 9.04 -4.67
C ILE A 8 8.50 7.79 -3.96
N LEU A 9 9.27 8.01 -2.89
CA LEU A 9 9.92 6.97 -2.11
C LEU A 9 9.31 6.84 -0.72
N GLY A 10 8.89 5.62 -0.34
CA GLY A 10 8.45 5.28 1.01
C GLY A 10 9.55 4.56 1.77
N LEU A 11 9.89 5.02 2.98
CA LEU A 11 10.91 4.38 3.83
C LEU A 11 10.28 3.76 5.09
N GLY A 12 10.50 2.46 5.29
CA GLY A 12 9.92 1.65 6.35
C GLY A 12 8.39 1.51 6.25
N GLY A 13 7.78 0.76 7.17
CA GLY A 13 6.36 0.42 7.09
C GLY A 13 5.41 1.61 7.00
N THR A 14 5.67 2.71 7.71
CA THR A 14 4.85 3.94 7.60
C THR A 14 4.99 4.59 6.23
N GLY A 15 6.22 4.72 5.72
CA GLY A 15 6.47 5.29 4.39
C GLY A 15 5.85 4.45 3.28
N SER A 16 5.98 3.12 3.35
CA SER A 16 5.38 2.17 2.40
C SER A 16 3.86 2.35 2.30
N LYS A 17 3.17 2.41 3.44
CA LYS A 17 1.71 2.61 3.50
C LYS A 17 1.27 3.95 2.91
N ILE A 18 2.03 5.02 3.14
CA ILE A 18 1.73 6.33 2.55
C ILE A 18 1.85 6.25 1.02
N VAL A 19 2.90 5.60 0.49
CA VAL A 19 3.08 5.42 -0.95
C VAL A 19 1.98 4.57 -1.58
N GLU A 20 1.55 3.47 -0.95
CA GLU A 20 0.39 2.67 -1.39
C GLU A 20 -0.86 3.56 -1.54
N LYS A 21 -1.14 4.41 -0.53
CA LYS A 21 -2.29 5.34 -0.56
C LYS A 21 -2.14 6.41 -1.63
N VAL A 22 -0.94 6.96 -1.84
CA VAL A 22 -0.68 7.91 -2.94
C VAL A 22 -0.95 7.23 -4.28
N ALA A 23 -0.35 6.06 -4.54
CA ALA A 23 -0.51 5.32 -5.80
C ALA A 23 -1.99 5.02 -6.10
N THR A 24 -2.76 4.63 -5.08
CA THR A 24 -4.21 4.42 -5.19
C THR A 24 -4.92 5.70 -5.61
N LYS A 25 -4.67 6.83 -4.94
CA LYS A 25 -5.28 8.13 -5.28
C LYS A 25 -4.91 8.58 -6.70
N VAL A 26 -3.67 8.30 -7.16
CA VAL A 26 -3.27 8.59 -8.54
C VAL A 26 -4.04 7.73 -9.54
N GLY A 27 -4.18 6.43 -9.28
CA GLY A 27 -4.95 5.50 -10.13
C GLY A 27 -6.43 5.87 -10.26
N GLU A 28 -7.04 6.35 -9.18
CA GLU A 28 -8.44 6.81 -9.16
C GLU A 28 -8.68 8.09 -9.97
N SER A 29 -7.66 8.96 -10.10
CA SER A 29 -7.79 10.25 -10.79
C SER A 29 -8.00 10.15 -12.31
N ALA A 30 -7.71 8.98 -12.90
CA ALA A 30 -7.70 8.74 -14.35
C ALA A 30 -6.86 9.76 -15.17
N SER A 31 -5.95 10.49 -14.51
CA SER A 31 -5.11 11.50 -15.17
C SER A 31 -4.03 10.85 -16.04
N THR A 32 -3.81 11.41 -17.23
CA THR A 32 -2.70 11.05 -18.13
C THR A 32 -1.33 11.42 -17.54
N GLN A 33 -1.31 12.12 -16.42
CA GLN A 33 -0.11 12.55 -15.70
C GLN A 33 0.52 11.43 -14.87
N SER A 34 -0.21 10.34 -14.60
CA SER A 34 0.25 9.16 -13.87
C SER A 34 1.50 8.49 -14.48
N ASP A 35 1.67 8.59 -15.79
CA ASP A 35 2.83 8.04 -16.52
C ASP A 35 4.16 8.71 -16.14
N ARG A 36 4.11 9.91 -15.54
CA ARG A 36 5.29 10.71 -15.13
C ARG A 36 5.67 10.53 -13.66
N ILE A 37 5.08 9.53 -13.00
CA ILE A 37 5.34 9.21 -11.60
C ILE A 37 5.91 7.79 -11.48
N ALA A 38 6.95 7.67 -10.66
CA ALA A 38 7.50 6.37 -10.27
C ALA A 38 7.45 6.24 -8.76
N TYR A 39 7.10 5.05 -8.28
CA TYR A 39 6.98 4.74 -6.86
C TYR A 39 8.05 3.74 -6.45
N THR A 40 8.69 3.96 -5.30
CA THR A 40 9.64 3.00 -4.73
C THR A 40 9.42 2.89 -3.24
N VAL A 41 9.49 1.68 -2.68
CA VAL A 41 9.40 1.48 -1.23
C VAL A 41 10.59 0.67 -0.71
N PHE A 42 11.12 1.09 0.43
CA PHE A 42 12.23 0.46 1.14
C PHE A 42 11.70 -0.10 2.45
N ASP A 43 11.83 -1.41 2.65
CA ASP A 43 11.49 -2.02 3.94
C ASP A 43 12.39 -3.20 4.28
N THR A 44 12.36 -3.55 5.56
CA THR A 44 12.98 -4.73 6.15
C THR A 44 12.03 -5.93 6.22
N ASP A 45 10.72 -5.73 6.13
CA ASP A 45 9.73 -6.82 6.19
C ASP A 45 9.45 -7.41 4.79
N ILE A 46 9.83 -8.67 4.59
CA ILE A 46 9.67 -9.37 3.31
C ILE A 46 8.19 -9.68 2.98
N ASN A 47 7.34 -9.88 3.99
CA ASN A 47 5.94 -10.23 3.78
C ASN A 47 5.16 -9.01 3.30
N ASP A 48 5.41 -7.85 3.91
CA ASP A 48 4.79 -6.58 3.49
C ASP A 48 5.22 -6.21 2.07
N LEU A 49 6.52 -6.31 1.73
CA LEU A 49 6.99 -6.07 0.36
C LEU A 49 6.41 -7.07 -0.65
N GLY A 50 6.21 -8.33 -0.25
CA GLY A 50 5.56 -9.36 -1.07
C GLY A 50 4.07 -9.11 -1.28
N ARG A 51 3.37 -8.53 -0.30
CA ARG A 51 1.99 -8.04 -0.42
C ARG A 51 1.91 -6.87 -1.40
N ILE A 52 2.74 -5.85 -1.20
CA ILE A 52 2.78 -4.65 -2.07
C ILE A 52 3.05 -5.05 -3.52
N ARG A 53 4.00 -5.95 -3.79
CA ARG A 53 4.30 -6.39 -5.17
C ARG A 53 3.11 -7.08 -5.85
N ARG A 54 2.22 -7.74 -5.10
CA ARG A 54 1.02 -8.41 -5.63
C ARG A 54 -0.16 -7.45 -5.80
N GLU A 55 -0.37 -6.57 -4.84
CA GLU A 55 -1.50 -5.62 -4.81
C GLU A 55 -1.24 -4.38 -5.68
N HIS A 56 0.01 -3.94 -5.77
CA HIS A 56 0.47 -2.73 -6.47
C HIS A 56 1.72 -3.01 -7.33
N PRO A 57 1.58 -3.72 -8.47
CA PRO A 57 2.71 -4.11 -9.32
C PRO A 57 3.50 -2.93 -9.91
N GLU A 58 2.91 -1.73 -9.92
CA GLU A 58 3.54 -0.47 -10.34
C GLU A 58 4.58 0.08 -9.34
N ILE A 59 4.57 -0.39 -8.09
CA ILE A 59 5.48 0.06 -7.03
C ILE A 59 6.75 -0.81 -7.03
N PHE A 60 7.91 -0.18 -7.21
CA PHE A 60 9.19 -0.86 -7.12
C PHE A 60 9.55 -1.14 -5.64
N THR A 61 9.84 -2.39 -5.30
CA THR A 61 10.18 -2.77 -3.92
C THR A 61 11.67 -3.04 -3.75
N VAL A 62 12.29 -2.42 -2.75
CA VAL A 62 13.68 -2.63 -2.33
C VAL A 62 13.69 -3.22 -0.92
N GLN A 63 14.19 -4.44 -0.80
CA GLN A 63 14.38 -5.10 0.49
C GLN A 63 15.76 -4.75 1.04
N THR A 64 15.82 -4.09 2.20
CA THR A 64 17.10 -3.66 2.80
C THR A 64 17.73 -4.70 3.73
N SER A 65 17.00 -5.75 4.10
CA SER A 65 17.47 -6.79 5.02
C SER A 65 17.47 -8.19 4.41
N THR A 66 18.22 -9.08 5.03
CA THR A 66 18.28 -10.52 4.73
C THR A 66 18.09 -11.29 6.04
N ARG A 67 18.11 -12.64 5.98
CA ARG A 67 18.02 -13.51 7.17
C ARG A 67 19.23 -13.41 8.11
N ASN A 68 20.28 -12.69 7.72
CA ASN A 68 21.48 -12.53 8.53
C ASN A 68 21.19 -11.70 9.80
N THR A 69 21.91 -12.02 10.86
CA THR A 69 21.94 -11.30 12.13
C THR A 69 22.80 -10.04 12.04
N VAL A 70 22.58 -9.07 12.93
CA VAL A 70 23.42 -7.86 13.01
C VAL A 70 24.91 -8.21 13.09
N GLY A 71 25.29 -9.23 13.87
CA GLY A 71 26.69 -9.68 13.96
C GLY A 71 27.26 -10.15 12.63
N GLU A 72 26.47 -10.86 11.82
CA GLU A 72 26.89 -11.30 10.49
C GLU A 72 27.00 -10.12 9.51
N TYR A 73 26.11 -9.13 9.59
CA TYR A 73 26.24 -7.89 8.81
C TYR A 73 27.52 -7.14 9.17
N LEU A 74 27.86 -7.05 10.46
CA LEU A 74 29.10 -6.41 10.93
C LEU A 74 30.37 -7.18 10.51
N ASN A 75 30.28 -8.49 10.31
CA ASN A 75 31.38 -9.28 9.75
C ASN A 75 31.60 -8.99 8.25
N ILE A 76 30.53 -8.64 7.52
CA ILE A 76 30.58 -8.26 6.09
C ILE A 76 31.03 -6.80 5.92
N ASN A 77 30.56 -5.92 6.80
CA ASN A 77 30.87 -4.49 6.83
C ASN A 77 31.73 -4.14 8.05
N THR A 78 33.03 -4.46 7.95
CA THR A 78 34.01 -4.17 9.00
C THR A 78 34.14 -2.68 9.27
N ASN A 79 33.98 -1.83 8.25
CA ASN A 79 33.95 -0.38 8.43
C ASN A 79 32.85 0.06 9.39
N ALA A 80 31.63 -0.48 9.25
CA ALA A 80 30.56 -0.20 10.19
C ALA A 80 30.90 -0.65 11.61
N ARG A 81 31.38 -1.89 11.75
CA ARG A 81 31.77 -2.47 13.05
C ARG A 81 32.80 -1.61 13.79
N ASP A 82 33.83 -1.18 13.07
CA ASP A 82 35.01 -0.60 13.68
C ASP A 82 34.87 0.92 13.89
N ASN A 83 34.12 1.63 13.01
CA ASN A 83 34.12 3.10 13.00
C ASN A 83 32.86 3.75 13.56
N TRP A 84 31.66 3.29 13.20
CA TRP A 84 30.43 4.06 13.48
C TRP A 84 29.28 3.28 14.12
N PHE A 85 29.22 1.96 14.02
CA PHE A 85 28.08 1.19 14.55
C PHE A 85 28.18 1.00 16.09
N PRO A 86 27.08 1.15 16.86
CA PRO A 86 27.07 0.91 18.30
C PRO A 86 27.07 -0.60 18.62
N VAL A 87 28.23 -1.25 18.51
CA VAL A 87 28.38 -2.71 18.67
C VAL A 87 28.00 -3.15 20.09
N ASN A 88 27.01 -4.03 20.21
CA ASN A 88 26.57 -4.61 21.48
C ASN A 88 26.27 -6.11 21.32
N GLN A 89 26.69 -6.93 22.28
CA GLN A 89 26.56 -8.39 22.20
C GLN A 89 25.11 -8.87 22.08
N MET A 90 24.16 -8.18 22.70
CA MET A 90 22.73 -8.49 22.61
C MET A 90 22.17 -8.11 21.23
N LEU A 91 22.59 -6.97 20.67
CA LEU A 91 22.19 -6.56 19.32
C LEU A 91 22.70 -7.53 18.25
N ASN A 92 23.92 -8.06 18.40
CA ASN A 92 24.54 -8.94 17.41
C ASN A 92 23.71 -10.21 17.10
N ARG A 93 22.86 -10.65 18.03
CA ARG A 93 21.99 -11.82 17.86
C ARG A 93 20.67 -11.52 17.15
N LYS A 94 20.32 -10.25 16.98
CA LYS A 94 19.06 -9.84 16.37
C LYS A 94 19.09 -10.10 14.85
N THR A 95 18.04 -10.75 14.35
CA THR A 95 17.75 -10.87 12.92
C THR A 95 17.10 -9.60 12.38
N LEU A 96 17.38 -9.33 11.10
CA LEU A 96 16.97 -8.10 10.41
C LEU A 96 15.69 -8.23 9.58
N THR A 97 15.14 -9.44 9.46
CA THR A 97 13.90 -9.73 8.71
C THR A 97 12.62 -9.24 9.39
N GLU A 98 12.66 -8.99 10.70
CA GLU A 98 11.51 -8.57 11.52
C GLU A 98 11.63 -7.10 11.98
N GLY A 99 12.35 -6.27 11.21
CA GLY A 99 12.55 -4.85 11.50
C GLY A 99 13.69 -4.52 12.46
N ALA A 100 13.91 -3.22 12.65
CA ALA A 100 15.08 -2.67 13.35
C ALA A 100 14.96 -2.57 14.89
N ALA A 101 13.85 -3.06 15.49
CA ALA A 101 13.58 -2.95 16.93
C ALA A 101 13.84 -1.55 17.52
N GLN A 102 13.38 -0.51 16.80
CA GLN A 102 13.56 0.91 17.15
C GLN A 102 15.02 1.42 17.18
N VAL A 103 16.02 0.60 16.85
CA VAL A 103 17.43 1.02 16.79
C VAL A 103 17.78 1.51 15.38
N ARG A 104 17.97 2.82 15.23
CA ARG A 104 18.16 3.47 13.92
C ARG A 104 19.44 3.05 13.18
N ALA A 105 20.54 2.86 13.89
CA ALA A 105 21.83 2.45 13.31
C ALA A 105 21.77 1.09 12.57
N ILE A 106 20.89 0.20 13.00
CA ILE A 106 20.65 -1.10 12.34
C ILE A 106 20.17 -0.91 10.90
N SER A 107 19.35 0.11 10.65
CA SER A 107 18.78 0.37 9.33
C SER A 107 19.80 0.97 8.36
N ARG A 108 20.69 1.84 8.85
CA ARG A 108 21.87 2.28 8.09
C ARG A 108 22.77 1.08 7.74
N LEU A 109 23.03 0.19 8.69
CA LEU A 109 23.86 -1.01 8.46
C LEU A 109 23.26 -1.91 7.37
N ALA A 110 21.95 -2.15 7.44
CA ALA A 110 21.21 -2.93 6.46
C ALA A 110 21.27 -2.29 5.05
N PHE A 111 21.10 -0.97 4.98
CA PHE A 111 21.23 -0.22 3.73
C PHE A 111 22.65 -0.27 3.14
N ASP A 112 23.68 -0.04 3.96
CA ASP A 112 25.09 -0.11 3.54
C ASP A 112 25.41 -1.48 2.92
N THR A 113 24.95 -2.57 3.53
CA THR A 113 25.17 -3.91 2.99
C THR A 113 24.38 -4.17 1.70
N THR A 114 23.16 -3.62 1.59
CA THR A 114 22.35 -3.67 0.36
C THR A 114 23.06 -2.93 -0.78
N LEU A 115 23.62 -1.76 -0.49
CA LEU A 115 24.42 -0.96 -1.43
C LEU A 115 25.71 -1.70 -1.84
N LYS A 116 26.48 -2.23 -0.88
CA LYS A 116 27.71 -2.99 -1.15
C LYS A 116 27.44 -4.21 -2.05
N GLY A 117 26.28 -4.85 -1.88
CA GLY A 117 25.82 -5.98 -2.68
C GLY A 117 25.23 -5.62 -4.05
N GLY A 118 25.08 -4.34 -4.39
CA GLY A 118 24.51 -3.90 -5.67
C GLY A 118 22.98 -4.06 -5.78
N ASN A 119 22.27 -4.27 -4.67
CA ASN A 119 20.84 -4.65 -4.68
C ASN A 119 19.88 -3.43 -4.73
N LEU A 120 20.25 -2.36 -5.46
CA LEU A 120 19.44 -1.14 -5.62
C LEU A 120 18.82 -0.99 -7.02
N ASP A 121 18.89 -2.04 -7.86
CA ASP A 121 18.37 -2.05 -9.24
C ASP A 121 16.91 -1.59 -9.35
N ALA A 122 16.06 -1.93 -8.37
CA ALA A 122 14.65 -1.53 -8.42
C ALA A 122 14.49 0.00 -8.31
N LEU A 123 15.26 0.65 -7.44
CA LEU A 123 15.32 2.12 -7.37
C LEU A 123 15.88 2.70 -8.67
N HIS A 124 16.97 2.14 -9.20
CA HIS A 124 17.58 2.62 -10.44
C HIS A 124 16.63 2.51 -11.64
N ARG A 125 15.87 1.41 -11.75
CA ARG A 125 14.83 1.25 -12.79
C ARG A 125 13.69 2.26 -12.65
N ALA A 126 13.28 2.57 -11.42
CA ALA A 126 12.27 3.59 -11.16
C ALA A 126 12.73 4.98 -11.64
N VAL A 127 13.98 5.35 -11.32
CA VAL A 127 14.61 6.59 -11.80
C VAL A 127 14.73 6.58 -13.33
N ASP A 128 15.26 5.51 -13.92
CA ASP A 128 15.47 5.39 -15.36
C ASP A 128 14.15 5.44 -16.15
N LYS A 129 13.02 4.96 -15.59
CA LYS A 129 11.68 5.08 -16.18
C LYS A 129 11.30 6.56 -16.40
N LEU A 130 11.60 7.43 -15.43
CA LEU A 130 11.24 8.84 -15.48
C LEU A 130 12.02 9.61 -16.56
N PHE A 131 13.28 9.24 -16.84
CA PHE A 131 14.12 9.90 -17.85
C PHE A 131 13.89 9.39 -19.28
N ARG A 132 13.14 8.29 -19.50
CA ARG A 132 12.89 7.71 -20.83
C ARG A 132 11.71 8.34 -21.58
N LEU A 133 10.90 9.18 -20.92
CA LEU A 133 9.57 9.58 -21.40
C LEU A 133 9.54 10.74 -22.41
N ASP A 134 10.62 11.47 -22.69
CA ASP A 134 10.83 12.30 -23.91
C ASP A 134 12.22 12.97 -23.94
N LYS A 135 12.80 13.21 -25.13
CA LYS A 135 14.13 13.87 -25.28
C LYS A 135 14.14 15.37 -24.93
N ASP A 136 12.99 16.04 -24.94
CA ASP A 136 12.85 17.44 -24.51
C ASP A 136 12.81 17.59 -22.97
N GLN A 137 12.92 16.48 -22.22
CA GLN A 137 12.84 16.46 -20.75
C GLN A 137 14.16 16.75 -20.02
N GLU A 138 15.29 16.94 -20.72
CA GLU A 138 16.56 17.35 -20.07
C GLU A 138 16.47 18.73 -19.40
N GLU A 139 15.43 19.54 -19.68
CA GLU A 139 15.27 20.89 -19.13
C GLU A 139 14.45 20.99 -17.84
N GLN A 140 13.60 20.01 -17.48
CA GLN A 140 12.78 20.07 -16.26
C GLN A 140 13.43 19.33 -15.08
N ALA A 141 13.42 19.95 -13.90
CA ALA A 141 13.99 19.36 -12.69
C ALA A 141 13.17 18.14 -12.19
N LEU A 142 13.85 17.04 -11.86
CA LEU A 142 13.26 15.85 -11.23
C LEU A 142 12.77 16.20 -9.82
N ARG A 143 11.52 15.86 -9.50
CA ARG A 143 10.99 15.98 -8.15
C ARG A 143 11.20 14.65 -7.42
N VAL A 144 11.77 14.71 -6.23
CA VAL A 144 11.93 13.55 -5.35
C VAL A 144 11.14 13.82 -4.09
N ILE A 145 10.24 12.92 -3.73
CA ILE A 145 9.48 12.98 -2.48
C ILE A 145 9.84 11.74 -1.68
N ILE A 146 10.38 11.93 -0.48
CA ILE A 146 10.71 10.85 0.44
C ILE A 146 9.76 10.94 1.63
N THR A 147 8.94 9.92 1.83
CA THR A 147 7.98 9.84 2.92
C THR A 147 8.37 8.77 3.93
N SER A 148 8.32 9.08 5.22
CA SER A 148 8.71 8.19 6.31
C SER A 148 8.12 8.64 7.65
N SER A 149 8.47 7.95 8.73
CA SER A 149 8.24 8.38 10.10
C SER A 149 9.58 8.74 10.76
N LEU A 150 9.61 9.82 11.54
CA LEU A 150 10.75 10.17 12.40
C LEU A 150 10.87 9.28 13.63
N ALA A 151 9.82 8.51 13.94
CA ALA A 151 9.70 7.73 15.16
C ALA A 151 10.31 6.31 15.03
N GLY A 152 10.01 5.63 13.92
CA GLY A 152 10.33 4.21 13.74
C GLY A 152 11.82 3.94 13.49
N GLY A 153 12.34 2.79 13.90
CA GLY A 153 13.75 2.41 13.71
C GLY A 153 14.16 2.33 12.23
N THR A 154 13.38 1.61 11.41
CA THR A 154 13.63 1.47 9.96
C THR A 154 13.45 2.78 9.22
N GLY A 155 12.28 3.42 9.35
CA GLY A 155 11.97 4.66 8.65
C GLY A 155 12.98 5.76 8.95
N SER A 156 13.13 6.14 10.22
CA SER A 156 13.99 7.26 10.62
C SER A 156 15.49 7.00 10.46
N GLY A 157 15.93 5.73 10.46
CA GLY A 157 17.31 5.35 10.20
C GLY A 157 17.71 5.38 8.72
N LEU A 158 16.73 5.38 7.81
CA LEU A 158 16.95 5.40 6.35
C LEU A 158 16.81 6.80 5.73
N ILE A 159 16.12 7.74 6.40
CA ILE A 159 15.85 9.09 5.85
C ILE A 159 17.12 9.76 5.32
N LEU A 160 18.15 9.91 6.15
CA LEU A 160 19.40 10.55 5.74
C LEU A 160 20.18 9.69 4.74
N SER A 161 20.32 8.38 5.02
CA SER A 161 21.11 7.45 4.19
C SER A 161 20.61 7.36 2.75
N VAL A 162 19.30 7.18 2.55
CA VAL A 162 18.71 7.06 1.20
C VAL A 162 18.75 8.39 0.46
N ALA A 163 18.50 9.51 1.14
CA ALA A 163 18.55 10.83 0.53
C ALA A 163 19.96 11.21 0.05
N MET A 164 20.98 10.99 0.89
CA MET A 164 22.37 11.24 0.54
C MET A 164 22.82 10.37 -0.64
N TYR A 165 22.49 9.08 -0.62
CA TYR A 165 22.79 8.17 -1.73
C TYR A 165 22.12 8.61 -3.04
N LEU A 166 20.81 8.91 -2.98
CA LEU A 166 20.05 9.27 -4.17
C LEU A 166 20.54 10.59 -4.77
N ALA A 167 20.85 11.58 -3.94
CA ALA A 167 21.40 12.86 -4.39
C ALA A 167 22.75 12.69 -5.10
N ASP A 168 23.63 11.85 -4.56
CA ASP A 168 24.93 11.54 -5.18
C ASP A 168 24.77 10.74 -6.50
N TYR A 169 23.91 9.71 -6.48
CA TYR A 169 23.60 8.90 -7.66
C TYR A 169 23.03 9.74 -8.81
N LEU A 170 22.09 10.65 -8.52
CA LEU A 170 21.51 11.54 -9.52
C LEU A 170 22.56 12.51 -10.09
N ARG A 171 23.43 13.07 -9.24
CA ARG A 171 24.52 13.94 -9.68
C ARG A 171 25.52 13.21 -10.58
N ALA A 172 25.87 11.96 -10.24
CA ALA A 172 26.82 11.16 -10.99
C ALA A 172 26.26 10.67 -12.34
N LYS A 173 25.04 10.13 -12.35
CA LYS A 173 24.43 9.52 -13.55
C LYS A 173 23.72 10.53 -14.45
N TYR A 174 23.13 11.57 -13.88
CA TYR A 174 22.31 12.57 -14.58
C TYR A 174 22.77 14.01 -14.26
N PRO A 175 24.02 14.40 -14.56
CA PRO A 175 24.61 15.67 -14.12
C PRO A 175 23.91 16.93 -14.63
N LYS A 176 23.12 16.83 -15.70
CA LYS A 176 22.32 17.95 -16.23
C LYS A 176 20.96 18.08 -15.56
N ALA A 177 20.45 17.00 -14.96
CA ALA A 177 19.14 17.00 -14.31
C ALA A 177 19.28 17.62 -12.92
N LYS A 178 18.65 18.78 -12.71
CA LYS A 178 18.45 19.28 -11.35
C LYS A 178 17.41 18.41 -10.65
N ALA A 179 17.62 18.10 -9.37
CA ALA A 179 16.64 17.40 -8.55
C ALA A 179 16.24 18.27 -7.36
N ILE A 180 14.95 18.28 -7.04
CA ILE A 180 14.39 18.92 -5.85
C ILE A 180 13.84 17.83 -4.94
N THR A 181 14.41 17.67 -3.75
CA THR A 181 14.09 16.61 -2.81
C THR A 181 13.29 17.13 -1.61
N ARG A 182 12.08 16.60 -1.40
CA ARG A 182 11.19 16.96 -0.29
C ARG A 182 10.99 15.78 0.65
N GLY A 183 11.17 16.02 1.94
CA GLY A 183 10.86 15.07 3.00
C GLY A 183 9.42 15.23 3.49
N PHE A 184 8.68 14.15 3.68
CA PHE A 184 7.35 14.12 4.30
C PHE A 184 7.39 13.16 5.49
N PHE A 185 7.48 13.71 6.71
CA PHE A 185 7.79 12.92 7.89
C PHE A 185 6.72 13.01 8.97
N VAL A 186 6.19 11.84 9.33
CA VAL A 186 5.22 11.69 10.42
C VAL A 186 5.96 11.74 11.77
N GLN A 187 5.49 12.59 12.69
CA GLN A 187 6.07 12.77 14.02
C GLN A 187 5.57 11.71 15.04
N PRO A 188 6.31 11.48 16.14
CA PRO A 188 5.97 10.47 17.16
C PRO A 188 4.56 10.54 17.78
N ASP A 189 4.01 11.73 17.99
CA ASP A 189 2.72 11.91 18.67
C ASP A 189 1.53 11.36 17.87
N VAL A 190 1.67 11.24 16.55
CA VAL A 190 0.68 10.56 15.68
C VAL A 190 0.47 9.10 16.08
N PHE A 191 1.48 8.48 16.70
CA PHE A 191 1.44 7.09 17.14
C PHE A 191 0.85 6.89 18.54
N ASP A 192 0.57 7.95 19.30
CA ASP A 192 0.11 7.87 20.69
C ASP A 192 -1.23 7.12 20.85
N LYS A 193 -2.08 7.16 19.81
CA LYS A 193 -3.35 6.41 19.80
C LYS A 193 -3.15 4.91 19.65
N VAL A 194 -2.04 4.47 19.07
CA VAL A 194 -1.74 3.06 18.77
C VAL A 194 -0.80 2.48 19.83
N ILE A 195 0.19 3.26 20.28
CA ILE A 195 1.19 2.87 21.25
C ILE A 195 0.75 3.28 22.63
N LYS A 196 0.56 2.31 23.53
CA LYS A 196 0.06 2.56 24.89
C LYS A 196 1.17 2.73 25.93
N ALA A 197 2.33 2.10 25.73
CA ALA A 197 3.41 2.12 26.70
C ALA A 197 4.18 3.44 26.67
N THR A 198 4.32 4.10 27.83
CA THR A 198 5.03 5.38 27.95
C THR A 198 6.51 5.28 27.56
N GLU A 199 7.19 4.19 27.95
CA GLU A 199 8.59 3.94 27.59
C GLU A 199 8.77 3.82 26.07
N GLU A 200 7.84 3.13 25.40
CA GLU A 200 7.87 2.99 23.95
C GLU A 200 7.66 4.34 23.25
N ARG A 201 6.74 5.17 23.75
CA ARG A 201 6.56 6.55 23.25
C ARG A 201 7.82 7.39 23.43
N GLN A 202 8.46 7.31 24.59
CA GLN A 202 9.72 8.04 24.83
C GLN A 202 10.82 7.61 23.85
N ASN A 203 10.95 6.31 23.56
CA ASN A 203 11.92 5.84 22.55
C ASN A 203 11.65 6.44 21.16
N LEU A 204 10.38 6.57 20.77
CA LEU A 204 10.00 7.22 19.52
C LEU A 204 10.36 8.72 19.51
N GLN A 205 10.14 9.41 20.62
CA GLN A 205 10.49 10.81 20.79
C GLN A 205 12.01 11.04 20.71
N VAL A 206 12.80 10.17 21.35
CA VAL A 206 14.26 10.16 21.27
C VAL A 206 14.72 10.00 19.81
N ASN A 207 14.15 9.03 19.10
CA ASN A 207 14.48 8.77 17.69
C ASN A 207 14.20 9.98 16.80
N ALA A 208 13.08 10.67 17.02
CA ALA A 208 12.71 11.84 16.24
C ALA A 208 13.68 13.01 16.49
N TYR A 209 14.03 13.30 17.75
CA TYR A 209 15.01 14.33 18.06
C TYR A 209 16.37 14.02 17.42
N ALA A 210 16.84 12.77 17.54
CA ALA A 210 18.10 12.33 16.94
C ALA A 210 18.10 12.46 15.41
N ALA A 211 17.02 12.03 14.74
CA ALA A 211 16.88 12.12 13.30
C ALA A 211 16.84 13.58 12.81
N VAL A 212 16.13 14.46 13.52
CA VAL A 212 16.06 15.89 13.16
C VAL A 212 17.40 16.58 13.40
N ARG A 213 18.11 16.27 14.49
CA ARG A 213 19.47 16.78 14.77
C ARG A 213 20.48 16.37 13.69
N GLU A 214 20.42 15.12 13.24
CA GLU A 214 21.24 14.64 12.11
C GLU A 214 20.90 15.38 10.82
N LEU A 215 19.61 15.46 10.47
CA LEU A 215 19.18 16.15 9.27
C LEU A 215 19.62 17.61 9.26
N ASP A 216 19.40 18.34 10.35
CA ASP A 216 19.75 19.75 10.48
C ASP A 216 21.25 19.98 10.27
N ALA A 217 22.12 19.14 10.83
CA ALA A 217 23.56 19.23 10.64
C ALA A 217 23.99 18.99 9.18
N PHE A 218 23.39 18.03 8.47
CA PHE A 218 23.71 17.77 7.07
C PHE A 218 23.08 18.78 6.11
N LEU A 219 21.96 19.41 6.48
CA LEU A 219 21.43 20.58 5.78
C LEU A 219 22.38 21.77 5.90
N MET A 220 22.87 22.07 7.11
CA MET A 220 23.88 23.10 7.35
C MET A 220 25.18 22.82 6.58
N LYS A 221 25.60 21.55 6.50
CA LYS A 221 26.75 21.15 5.70
C LYS A 221 26.51 21.44 4.22
N GLY A 222 25.35 21.07 3.68
CA GLY A 222 24.97 21.35 2.28
C GLY A 222 24.92 22.83 1.94
N ASP A 223 24.52 23.68 2.89
CA ASP A 223 24.46 25.15 2.76
C ASP A 223 25.80 25.85 3.05
N ASN A 224 26.85 25.11 3.43
CA ASN A 224 28.15 25.65 3.91
C ASN A 224 28.04 26.58 5.12
N THR A 225 27.03 26.37 5.98
CA THR A 225 26.81 27.12 7.22
C THR A 225 27.21 26.34 8.48
N LEU A 226 27.71 25.11 8.31
CA LEU A 226 28.19 24.28 9.40
C LEU A 226 29.37 24.96 10.13
N PRO A 227 29.33 25.09 11.47
CA PRO A 227 30.41 25.71 12.23
C PRO A 227 31.77 25.01 12.01
N PRO A 228 32.89 25.76 11.99
CA PRO A 228 34.21 25.20 11.67
C PRO A 228 34.66 24.03 12.55
N GLN A 229 34.18 23.95 13.81
CA GLN A 229 34.51 22.85 14.71
C GLN A 229 33.92 21.49 14.26
N TYR A 230 32.92 21.48 13.37
CA TYR A 230 32.30 20.26 12.84
C TYR A 230 32.72 19.95 11.39
N ARG A 231 33.79 20.59 10.88
CA ARG A 231 34.24 20.43 9.48
C ARG A 231 34.49 18.97 9.05
N ASP A 232 34.84 18.11 10.01
CA ASP A 232 35.16 16.70 9.78
C ASP A 232 33.89 15.80 9.77
N LEU A 233 32.70 16.37 9.99
CA LEU A 233 31.43 15.66 9.87
C LEU A 233 31.27 15.14 8.44
N ALA A 234 31.27 13.82 8.26
CA ALA A 234 31.18 13.17 6.96
C ALA A 234 30.13 12.06 6.97
N PHE A 235 29.48 11.86 5.82
CA PHE A 235 28.65 10.68 5.56
C PHE A 235 29.40 9.79 4.58
N GLU A 236 29.56 8.51 4.91
CA GLU A 236 30.33 7.55 4.13
C GLU A 236 29.47 6.35 3.75
N PHE A 237 29.61 5.90 2.51
CA PHE A 237 29.05 4.65 2.02
C PHE A 237 30.14 3.65 1.64
N PRO A 238 29.88 2.34 1.75
CA PRO A 238 30.78 1.32 1.20
C PRO A 238 30.82 1.40 -0.34
N ARG A 239 31.99 1.16 -0.92
CA ARG A 239 32.13 1.04 -2.39
C ARG A 239 31.38 -0.19 -2.91
N VAL A 240 30.63 -0.02 -3.99
CA VAL A 240 29.87 -1.12 -4.60
C VAL A 240 30.83 -2.17 -5.17
N GLY A 241 30.75 -3.40 -4.69
CA GLY A 241 31.57 -4.52 -5.16
C GLY A 241 33.09 -4.41 -4.89
N ALA A 242 33.54 -3.44 -4.07
CA ALA A 242 34.94 -3.21 -3.75
C ALA A 242 35.15 -2.92 -2.24
N ASP A 243 36.40 -3.00 -1.79
CA ASP A 243 36.78 -2.61 -0.43
C ASP A 243 36.98 -1.09 -0.31
N GLY A 244 36.72 -0.58 0.90
CA GLY A 244 36.81 0.85 1.23
C GLY A 244 35.46 1.57 1.20
N VAL A 245 35.52 2.87 1.46
CA VAL A 245 34.36 3.76 1.54
C VAL A 245 34.51 4.98 0.65
N GLU A 246 33.40 5.63 0.34
CA GLU A 246 33.32 6.91 -0.36
C GLU A 246 32.54 7.91 0.48
N THR A 247 33.11 9.10 0.64
CA THR A 247 32.45 10.22 1.32
C THR A 247 31.48 10.89 0.36
N VAL A 248 30.25 11.13 0.82
CA VAL A 248 29.23 11.83 0.05
C VAL A 248 29.09 13.27 0.50
N GLU A 249 29.18 14.19 -0.47
CA GLU A 249 28.95 15.62 -0.28
C GLU A 249 27.69 16.05 -1.03
N ALA A 250 26.53 15.81 -0.42
CA ALA A 250 25.24 16.18 -0.98
C ALA A 250 24.36 16.89 0.05
N MET A 251 23.44 17.73 -0.45
CA MET A 251 22.34 18.23 0.36
C MET A 251 21.22 17.18 0.35
N PRO A 252 20.77 16.68 1.51
CA PRO A 252 19.82 15.57 1.54
C PRO A 252 18.39 16.01 1.14
N TYR A 253 17.98 17.22 1.52
CA TYR A 253 16.63 17.74 1.28
C TYR A 253 16.65 19.25 1.02
N ASP A 254 15.75 19.71 0.16
CA ASP A 254 15.47 21.13 0.00
C ASP A 254 14.50 21.62 1.10
N PHE A 255 13.47 20.82 1.39
CA PHE A 255 12.46 21.06 2.43
C PHE A 255 12.00 19.77 3.12
N CYS A 256 11.68 19.87 4.41
CA CYS A 256 11.17 18.77 5.23
C CYS A 256 9.81 19.13 5.85
N PHE A 257 8.73 18.54 5.34
CA PHE A 257 7.39 18.66 5.91
C PHE A 257 7.23 17.71 7.09
N LEU A 258 6.86 18.26 8.25
CA LEU A 258 6.61 17.51 9.47
C LEU A 258 5.10 17.45 9.74
N PHE A 259 4.61 16.27 10.11
CA PHE A 259 3.19 16.01 10.38
C PHE A 259 2.99 15.60 11.84
N ASP A 260 2.45 16.52 12.64
CA ASP A 260 2.03 16.33 14.03
C ASP A 260 0.64 15.68 14.14
N ALA A 261 0.30 15.18 15.33
CA ALA A 261 -1.06 14.71 15.64
C ALA A 261 -2.08 15.85 15.74
N LYS A 262 -1.63 17.09 15.89
CA LYS A 262 -2.49 18.27 15.96
C LYS A 262 -2.16 19.24 14.83
N ASN A 263 -3.19 19.86 14.30
CA ASN A 263 -3.02 20.99 13.40
C ASN A 263 -2.72 22.29 14.15
N SER A 264 -2.34 23.32 13.40
CA SER A 264 -1.99 24.65 13.93
C SER A 264 -3.13 25.35 14.68
N ALA A 265 -4.37 24.85 14.57
CA ALA A 265 -5.53 25.33 15.33
C ALA A 265 -5.94 24.39 16.48
N GLY A 266 -5.15 23.35 16.78
CA GLY A 266 -5.38 22.40 17.87
C GLY A 266 -6.34 21.24 17.55
N GLY A 267 -6.83 21.12 16.31
CA GLY A 267 -7.64 19.99 15.85
C GLY A 267 -6.81 18.72 15.62
N SER A 268 -7.42 17.54 15.73
CA SER A 268 -6.77 16.25 15.51
C SER A 268 -7.61 15.33 14.61
N LEU A 269 -6.99 14.30 14.06
CA LEU A 269 -7.66 13.22 13.30
C LEU A 269 -7.96 12.02 14.20
N ASP A 270 -8.93 11.20 13.81
CA ASP A 270 -9.52 10.18 14.69
C ASP A 270 -8.66 8.93 14.85
N SER A 271 -7.93 8.53 13.81
CA SER A 271 -7.14 7.30 13.78
C SER A 271 -5.76 7.48 13.17
N PHE A 272 -4.85 6.52 13.40
CA PHE A 272 -3.55 6.49 12.74
C PHE A 272 -3.67 6.42 11.20
N GLU A 273 -4.61 5.62 10.68
CA GLU A 273 -4.85 5.49 9.25
C GLU A 273 -5.30 6.80 8.59
N THR A 274 -6.07 7.63 9.31
CA THR A 274 -6.46 8.97 8.81
C THR A 274 -5.27 9.93 8.70
N TYR A 275 -4.26 9.85 9.57
CA TYR A 275 -3.02 10.64 9.41
C TYR A 275 -2.20 10.19 8.20
N LEU A 276 -2.12 8.87 7.95
CA LEU A 276 -1.44 8.35 6.75
C LEU A 276 -2.16 8.77 5.47
N ASP A 277 -3.50 8.74 5.47
CA ASP A 277 -4.29 9.20 4.33
C ASP A 277 -4.14 10.72 4.10
N HIS A 278 -4.06 11.50 5.18
CA HIS A 278 -3.80 12.93 5.12
C HIS A 278 -2.42 13.26 4.55
N ALA A 279 -1.36 12.59 5.03
CA ALA A 279 -0.01 12.73 4.48
C ALA A 279 0.02 12.35 2.99
N ALA A 280 -0.61 11.24 2.62
CA ALA A 280 -0.76 10.83 1.22
C ALA A 280 -1.52 11.86 0.39
N THR A 281 -2.56 12.47 0.95
CA THR A 281 -3.34 13.53 0.29
C THR A 281 -2.51 14.80 0.08
N CYS A 282 -1.66 15.19 1.04
CA CYS A 282 -0.72 16.29 0.87
C CYS A 282 0.28 16.02 -0.26
N ILE A 283 0.86 14.81 -0.30
CA ILE A 283 1.80 14.40 -1.36
C ILE A 283 1.10 14.38 -2.72
N TYR A 284 -0.07 13.75 -2.83
CA TYR A 284 -0.88 13.72 -4.06
C TYR A 284 -1.12 15.14 -4.58
N THR A 285 -1.56 16.03 -3.69
CA THR A 285 -1.90 17.41 -4.02
C THR A 285 -0.70 18.22 -4.49
N GLN A 286 0.48 18.02 -3.90
CA GLN A 286 1.72 18.69 -4.31
C GLN A 286 2.36 18.05 -5.57
N SER A 287 2.09 16.78 -5.86
CA SER A 287 2.74 16.04 -6.95
C SER A 287 2.00 16.14 -8.28
N ILE A 288 0.66 16.10 -8.25
CA ILE A 288 -0.21 15.97 -9.44
C ILE A 288 -0.99 17.25 -9.70
N GLY A 289 -1.39 18.00 -8.68
CA GLY A 289 -2.24 19.17 -8.88
C GLY A 289 -1.53 20.37 -9.57
N PRO A 290 -2.31 21.32 -10.13
CA PRO A 290 -1.81 22.64 -10.56
C PRO A 290 -1.06 23.35 -9.42
N MET A 291 -1.43 23.04 -8.19
CA MET A 291 -0.85 23.54 -6.94
C MET A 291 0.67 23.33 -6.86
N SER A 292 1.23 22.37 -7.60
CA SER A 292 2.67 22.14 -7.64
C SER A 292 3.47 23.33 -8.19
N LYS A 293 2.92 24.11 -9.14
CA LYS A 293 3.59 25.30 -9.69
C LYS A 293 3.62 26.43 -8.67
N LYS A 294 2.50 26.63 -7.96
CA LYS A 294 2.37 27.64 -6.91
C LYS A 294 3.25 27.30 -5.70
N SER A 295 3.31 26.02 -5.29
CA SER A 295 4.25 25.53 -4.28
C SER A 295 5.70 25.88 -4.66
N ASN A 296 6.12 25.51 -5.88
CA ASN A 296 7.47 25.80 -6.37
C ASN A 296 7.80 27.30 -6.39
N SER A 297 6.91 28.13 -6.95
CA SER A 297 7.13 29.58 -6.99
C SER A 297 7.22 30.18 -5.59
N ARG A 298 6.48 29.64 -4.62
CA ARG A 298 6.55 30.11 -3.24
C ARG A 298 7.80 29.61 -2.53
N GLU A 299 8.19 28.36 -2.70
CA GLU A 299 9.45 27.80 -2.20
C GLU A 299 10.67 28.62 -2.68
N ASP A 300 10.69 29.06 -3.94
CA ASP A 300 11.73 29.96 -4.47
C ASP A 300 11.79 31.29 -3.71
N ASN A 301 10.64 31.81 -3.24
CA ASN A 301 10.58 33.04 -2.46
C ASN A 301 11.07 32.84 -1.01
N VAL A 302 10.99 31.62 -0.46
CA VAL A 302 11.48 31.29 0.89
C VAL A 302 13.02 31.32 0.94
N LEU A 303 13.73 31.21 -0.19
CA LEU A 303 15.19 31.22 -0.24
C LEU A 303 15.83 32.44 0.45
N ARG A 304 15.21 33.62 0.37
CA ARG A 304 15.71 34.82 1.07
C ARG A 304 15.63 34.66 2.60
N GLU A 305 14.57 34.04 3.09
CA GLU A 305 14.45 33.71 4.51
C GLU A 305 15.41 32.59 4.90
N VAL A 306 15.67 31.64 4.00
CA VAL A 306 16.67 30.58 4.21
C VAL A 306 18.06 31.17 4.46
N ILE A 307 18.46 32.12 3.62
CA ILE A 307 19.73 32.84 3.79
C ILE A 307 19.75 33.64 5.09
N LYS A 308 18.63 34.28 5.48
CA LYS A 308 18.54 35.06 6.72
C LYS A 308 18.76 34.20 7.98
N ASN A 309 18.48 32.90 7.92
CA ASN A 309 18.52 31.98 9.06
C ASN A 309 19.56 30.87 8.89
N ASP A 310 20.65 31.14 8.15
CA ASP A 310 21.80 30.24 7.97
C ASP A 310 21.42 28.83 7.47
N GLY A 311 20.36 28.70 6.69
CA GLY A 311 19.94 27.42 6.11
C GLY A 311 19.09 26.51 7.02
N ARG A 312 18.91 26.87 8.30
CA ARG A 312 18.29 25.98 9.33
C ARG A 312 16.76 25.99 9.36
N ASN A 313 16.12 26.86 8.56
CA ASN A 313 14.67 27.07 8.53
C ASN A 313 13.99 26.35 7.34
N ARG A 314 14.41 25.11 7.06
CA ARG A 314 13.93 24.28 5.94
C ARG A 314 12.78 23.34 6.33
N TYR A 315 12.30 23.42 7.56
CA TYR A 315 11.13 22.66 8.00
C TYR A 315 9.84 23.38 7.62
N ALA A 316 8.81 22.59 7.36
CA ALA A 316 7.49 23.06 6.96
C ALA A 316 6.40 22.21 7.62
N GLY A 317 5.20 22.76 7.71
CA GLY A 317 3.98 22.01 8.02
C GLY A 317 3.02 22.10 6.84
N ALA A 318 2.28 21.03 6.57
CA ALA A 318 1.29 21.02 5.49
C ALA A 318 -0.02 20.39 5.95
N GLY A 319 -1.10 20.79 5.29
CA GLY A 319 -2.41 20.21 5.43
C GLY A 319 -3.13 20.23 4.10
N ALA A 320 -3.88 19.18 3.83
CA ALA A 320 -4.69 19.07 2.63
C ALA A 320 -6.05 18.47 2.97
N SER A 321 -7.08 18.96 2.30
CA SER A 321 -8.43 18.41 2.40
C SER A 321 -9.05 18.30 1.01
N ARG A 322 -10.09 17.47 0.91
CA ARG A 322 -10.78 17.19 -0.36
C ARG A 322 -12.29 17.21 -0.15
N LEU A 323 -12.99 17.89 -1.04
CA LEU A 323 -14.41 17.65 -1.28
C LEU A 323 -14.51 16.68 -2.45
N VAL A 324 -15.18 15.54 -2.27
CA VAL A 324 -15.26 14.48 -3.29
C VAL A 324 -16.70 14.02 -3.45
N TYR A 325 -17.19 13.99 -4.67
CA TYR A 325 -18.44 13.35 -5.03
C TYR A 325 -18.14 11.97 -5.66
N PRO A 326 -18.40 10.86 -4.94
CA PRO A 326 -18.01 9.52 -5.39
C PRO A 326 -19.05 8.95 -6.37
N TRP A 327 -19.21 9.55 -7.55
CA TRP A 327 -20.25 9.18 -8.53
C TRP A 327 -20.22 7.69 -8.92
N ALA A 328 -19.04 7.08 -9.01
CA ALA A 328 -18.90 5.66 -9.32
C ALA A 328 -19.47 4.77 -8.22
N HIS A 329 -19.27 5.15 -6.95
CA HIS A 329 -19.88 4.45 -5.82
C HIS A 329 -21.41 4.61 -5.81
N VAL A 330 -21.92 5.78 -6.16
CA VAL A 330 -23.37 6.00 -6.32
C VAL A 330 -23.94 5.07 -7.40
N ARG A 331 -23.30 5.00 -8.57
CA ARG A 331 -23.66 4.06 -9.64
C ARG A 331 -23.68 2.62 -9.13
N ASP A 332 -22.60 2.19 -8.48
CA ASP A 332 -22.44 0.81 -8.04
C ASP A 332 -23.45 0.44 -6.95
N TYR A 333 -23.72 1.35 -6.01
CA TYR A 333 -24.76 1.16 -5.01
C TYR A 333 -26.16 1.02 -5.63
N VAL A 334 -26.54 1.90 -6.56
CA VAL A 334 -27.83 1.82 -7.26
C VAL A 334 -27.92 0.51 -8.07
N ALA A 335 -26.84 0.11 -8.75
CA ALA A 335 -26.77 -1.15 -9.49
C ALA A 335 -26.91 -2.37 -8.58
N LEU A 336 -26.31 -2.36 -7.38
CA LEU A 336 -26.48 -3.41 -6.37
C LEU A 336 -27.93 -3.48 -5.86
N ARG A 337 -28.60 -2.33 -5.66
CA ARG A 337 -30.03 -2.27 -5.30
C ARG A 337 -30.91 -2.84 -6.40
N TRP A 338 -30.63 -2.54 -7.66
CA TRP A 338 -31.33 -3.13 -8.80
C TRP A 338 -31.08 -4.65 -8.90
N THR A 339 -29.84 -5.07 -8.65
CA THR A 339 -29.48 -6.49 -8.58
C THR A 339 -30.26 -7.20 -7.47
N GLU A 340 -30.36 -6.60 -6.27
CA GLU A 340 -31.13 -7.13 -5.14
C GLU A 340 -32.63 -7.22 -5.45
N GLN A 341 -33.18 -6.20 -6.12
CA GLN A 341 -34.57 -6.16 -6.54
C GLN A 341 -34.88 -7.28 -7.55
N VAL A 342 -34.00 -7.53 -8.52
CA VAL A 342 -34.21 -8.53 -9.58
C VAL A 342 -33.93 -9.96 -9.08
N LEU A 343 -32.80 -10.18 -8.40
CA LEU A 343 -32.41 -11.47 -7.83
C LEU A 343 -33.10 -11.76 -6.50
N SER A 344 -34.43 -11.63 -6.49
CA SER A 344 -35.24 -11.91 -5.31
C SER A 344 -35.28 -13.40 -4.97
N ALA A 345 -35.76 -13.75 -3.78
CA ALA A 345 -36.01 -15.13 -3.37
C ALA A 345 -36.94 -15.92 -4.32
N GLN A 346 -37.64 -15.26 -5.25
CA GLN A 346 -38.46 -15.94 -6.25
C GLN A 346 -37.63 -16.78 -7.22
N TRP A 347 -36.38 -16.41 -7.52
CA TRP A 347 -35.49 -17.20 -8.39
C TRP A 347 -35.17 -18.57 -7.78
N LEU A 348 -34.98 -18.62 -6.46
CA LEU A 348 -34.65 -19.85 -5.72
C LEU A 348 -35.87 -20.56 -5.14
N ARG A 349 -37.09 -20.06 -5.39
CA ARG A 349 -38.32 -20.55 -4.75
C ARG A 349 -38.51 -22.06 -4.91
N PHE A 350 -38.31 -22.56 -6.13
CA PHE A 350 -38.52 -23.98 -6.45
C PHE A 350 -37.36 -24.83 -5.94
N ASP A 351 -36.13 -24.31 -5.97
CA ASP A 351 -34.96 -24.97 -5.39
C ASP A 351 -35.06 -25.12 -3.87
N ASP A 352 -35.56 -24.11 -3.16
CA ASP A 352 -35.77 -24.15 -1.72
C ASP A 352 -36.88 -25.14 -1.32
N GLN A 353 -37.89 -25.32 -2.16
CA GLN A 353 -38.90 -26.36 -1.95
C GLN A 353 -38.28 -27.75 -2.04
N PHE A 354 -37.38 -27.97 -3.01
CA PHE A 354 -36.65 -29.23 -3.15
C PHE A 354 -35.70 -29.49 -1.97
N LYS A 355 -34.96 -28.47 -1.50
CA LYS A 355 -34.12 -28.58 -0.29
C LYS A 355 -34.92 -29.05 0.92
N LYS A 356 -36.12 -28.49 1.14
CA LYS A 356 -37.02 -28.93 2.23
C LYS A 356 -37.47 -30.39 2.07
N THR A 357 -37.72 -30.84 0.85
CA THR A 357 -38.02 -32.24 0.56
C THR A 357 -36.83 -33.14 0.94
N LEU A 358 -35.61 -32.80 0.52
CA LEU A 358 -34.40 -33.54 0.88
C LEU A 358 -34.15 -33.60 2.40
N GLU A 359 -34.34 -32.48 3.12
CA GLU A 359 -34.25 -32.45 4.58
C GLU A 359 -35.30 -33.38 5.23
N GLY A 360 -36.51 -33.42 4.66
CA GLY A 360 -37.56 -34.35 5.08
C GLY A 360 -37.17 -35.81 4.89
N LEU A 361 -36.54 -36.13 3.74
CA LEU A 361 -36.05 -37.48 3.43
C LEU A 361 -34.86 -37.87 4.32
N ALA A 362 -33.95 -36.95 4.64
CA ALA A 362 -32.86 -37.17 5.59
C ALA A 362 -33.41 -37.52 6.98
N LYS A 363 -34.43 -36.80 7.46
CA LYS A 363 -35.13 -37.11 8.72
C LYS A 363 -35.85 -38.46 8.69
N GLN A 364 -36.29 -38.93 7.53
CA GLN A 364 -36.86 -40.27 7.38
C GLN A 364 -35.79 -41.37 7.45
N ARG A 365 -34.62 -41.12 6.85
CA ARG A 365 -33.44 -42.00 6.94
C ARG A 365 -32.94 -42.14 8.38
N GLU A 366 -32.88 -41.04 9.12
CA GLU A 366 -32.56 -41.03 10.56
C GLU A 366 -33.56 -41.86 11.39
N LYS A 367 -34.80 -42.00 10.92
CA LYS A 367 -35.85 -42.85 11.53
C LYS A 367 -35.88 -44.29 11.01
N GLY A 368 -34.87 -44.70 10.23
CA GLY A 368 -34.73 -46.08 9.72
C GLY A 368 -35.56 -46.40 8.47
N LEU A 369 -36.15 -45.39 7.81
CA LEU A 369 -36.83 -45.56 6.53
C LEU A 369 -35.82 -45.44 5.38
N SER A 370 -36.01 -46.20 4.29
CA SER A 370 -35.19 -46.12 3.07
C SER A 370 -36.01 -45.50 1.92
N PRO A 371 -36.20 -44.16 1.91
CA PRO A 371 -36.93 -43.52 0.82
C PRO A 371 -36.07 -43.45 -0.45
N ARG A 372 -36.73 -43.62 -1.60
CA ARG A 372 -36.12 -43.46 -2.94
C ARG A 372 -35.64 -42.02 -3.12
N ASP A 373 -34.45 -41.85 -3.69
CA ASP A 373 -33.94 -40.53 -4.05
C ASP A 373 -34.83 -39.91 -5.15
N PRO A 374 -35.34 -38.68 -4.93
CA PRO A 374 -36.15 -37.99 -5.93
C PRO A 374 -35.29 -37.49 -7.09
N ASP A 375 -35.82 -37.56 -8.30
CA ASP A 375 -35.23 -36.90 -9.47
C ASP A 375 -35.46 -35.39 -9.35
N ILE A 376 -34.36 -34.63 -9.29
CA ILE A 376 -34.39 -33.19 -9.09
C ILE A 376 -35.11 -32.45 -10.23
N ALA A 377 -34.97 -32.92 -11.47
CA ALA A 377 -35.61 -32.30 -12.63
C ALA A 377 -37.12 -32.49 -12.57
N ALA A 378 -37.57 -33.72 -12.27
CA ALA A 378 -38.98 -34.05 -12.12
C ALA A 378 -39.63 -33.31 -10.93
N GLU A 379 -38.95 -33.22 -9.79
CA GLU A 379 -39.45 -32.45 -8.64
C GLU A 379 -39.51 -30.95 -8.92
N TYR A 380 -38.56 -30.40 -9.69
CA TYR A 380 -38.59 -28.99 -10.10
C TYR A 380 -39.81 -28.69 -10.99
N VAL A 381 -40.03 -29.49 -12.05
CA VAL A 381 -41.19 -29.36 -12.94
C VAL A 381 -42.49 -29.44 -12.15
N LYS A 382 -42.62 -30.46 -11.28
CA LYS A 382 -43.78 -30.65 -10.41
C LYS A 382 -44.00 -29.46 -9.46
N ALA A 383 -42.94 -28.86 -8.94
CA ALA A 383 -43.04 -27.68 -8.08
C ALA A 383 -43.55 -26.45 -8.85
N VAL A 384 -43.07 -26.24 -10.08
CA VAL A 384 -43.54 -25.16 -10.97
C VAL A 384 -45.01 -25.36 -11.32
N ASP A 385 -45.39 -26.55 -11.81
CA ASP A 385 -46.75 -26.86 -12.23
C ASP A 385 -47.74 -26.77 -11.06
N GLY A 386 -47.37 -27.34 -9.92
CA GLY A 386 -48.15 -27.25 -8.69
C GLY A 386 -48.34 -25.81 -8.21
N ALA A 387 -47.32 -24.96 -8.33
CA ALA A 387 -47.43 -23.55 -7.98
C ALA A 387 -48.30 -22.77 -9.00
N ALA A 388 -48.19 -23.07 -10.30
CA ALA A 388 -49.00 -22.45 -11.35
C ALA A 388 -50.49 -22.81 -11.19
N ALA A 389 -50.79 -24.08 -10.90
CA ALA A 389 -52.14 -24.56 -10.59
C ALA A 389 -52.75 -23.85 -9.37
N ASN A 390 -51.92 -23.57 -8.36
CA ASN A 390 -52.29 -22.79 -7.18
C ASN A 390 -52.31 -21.26 -7.42
N LYS A 391 -52.39 -20.81 -8.67
CA LYS A 391 -52.49 -19.41 -9.09
C LYS A 391 -51.31 -18.52 -8.65
N ASN A 392 -50.11 -19.10 -8.48
CA ASN A 392 -48.91 -18.29 -8.27
C ASN A 392 -48.52 -17.53 -9.54
N GLY A 393 -48.44 -16.20 -9.47
CA GLY A 393 -48.17 -15.35 -10.63
C GLY A 393 -46.83 -15.61 -11.32
N PHE A 394 -45.76 -15.84 -10.56
CA PHE A 394 -44.43 -16.13 -11.10
C PHE A 394 -44.40 -17.50 -11.82
N ALA A 395 -44.94 -18.55 -11.17
CA ALA A 395 -45.03 -19.87 -11.80
C ALA A 395 -45.90 -19.88 -13.07
N LYS A 396 -47.01 -19.12 -13.07
CA LYS A 396 -47.82 -18.93 -14.28
C LYS A 396 -47.05 -18.27 -15.42
N ALA A 397 -46.24 -17.25 -15.11
CA ALA A 397 -45.40 -16.61 -16.11
C ALA A 397 -44.31 -17.54 -16.66
N VAL A 398 -43.73 -18.40 -15.79
CA VAL A 398 -42.79 -19.44 -16.21
C VAL A 398 -43.47 -20.41 -17.19
N VAL A 399 -44.65 -20.92 -16.87
CA VAL A 399 -45.39 -21.83 -17.76
C VAL A 399 -45.79 -21.14 -19.07
N ALA A 400 -46.28 -19.90 -19.00
CA ALA A 400 -46.70 -19.14 -20.18
C ALA A 400 -45.56 -18.89 -21.18
N GLN A 401 -44.35 -18.59 -20.70
CA GLN A 401 -43.17 -18.43 -21.57
C GLN A 401 -42.77 -19.73 -22.31
N CYS A 402 -43.31 -20.88 -21.93
CA CYS A 402 -43.08 -22.16 -22.61
C CYS A 402 -44.28 -22.65 -23.45
N THR A 403 -45.39 -21.93 -23.44
CA THR A 403 -46.57 -22.25 -24.26
C THR A 403 -46.40 -21.63 -25.65
N VAL A 404 -46.94 -22.31 -26.68
CA VAL A 404 -47.03 -21.77 -28.05
C VAL A 404 -48.34 -20.98 -28.17
N MET A 405 -48.28 -19.77 -28.71
CA MET A 405 -49.48 -18.97 -29.01
C MET A 405 -50.04 -19.41 -30.37
N ASP A 406 -51.36 -19.53 -30.49
CA ASP A 406 -52.01 -19.78 -31.79
C ASP A 406 -52.07 -18.51 -32.67
N GLU A 407 -52.52 -18.64 -33.92
CA GLU A 407 -52.60 -17.53 -34.90
C GLU A 407 -53.51 -16.38 -34.45
N ASP A 408 -54.42 -16.62 -33.50
CA ASP A 408 -55.32 -15.63 -32.90
C ASP A 408 -54.78 -15.04 -31.59
N GLY A 409 -53.58 -15.45 -31.15
CA GLY A 409 -52.91 -14.98 -29.93
C GLY A 409 -53.47 -15.57 -28.63
N LEU A 410 -54.15 -16.72 -28.71
CA LEU A 410 -54.64 -17.49 -27.57
C LEU A 410 -53.66 -18.62 -27.21
N ASP A 411 -53.67 -19.04 -25.94
CA ASP A 411 -52.86 -20.16 -25.46
C ASP A 411 -53.24 -21.44 -26.22
N SER A 412 -52.35 -21.95 -27.06
CA SER A 412 -52.51 -23.30 -27.60
C SER A 412 -52.14 -24.33 -26.52
N ASP A 413 -52.75 -25.52 -26.57
CA ASP A 413 -52.34 -26.63 -25.70
C ASP A 413 -50.91 -27.14 -26.00
N LEU A 414 -50.30 -26.71 -27.12
CA LEU A 414 -48.99 -27.16 -27.59
C LEU A 414 -47.84 -26.47 -26.84
N LYS A 415 -46.84 -27.26 -26.42
CA LYS A 415 -45.66 -26.76 -25.71
C LYS A 415 -44.46 -26.58 -26.63
N ARG A 416 -43.63 -25.57 -26.35
CA ARG A 416 -42.45 -25.25 -27.19
C ARG A 416 -41.47 -26.42 -27.33
N TRP A 417 -41.30 -27.24 -26.29
CA TRP A 417 -40.42 -28.41 -26.33
C TRP A 417 -40.99 -29.56 -27.18
N GLU A 418 -42.31 -29.65 -27.32
CA GLU A 418 -42.97 -30.61 -28.24
C GLU A 418 -42.77 -30.17 -29.69
N GLU A 419 -42.90 -28.87 -29.96
CA GLU A 419 -42.59 -28.30 -31.27
C GLU A 419 -41.12 -28.51 -31.65
N TYR A 420 -40.19 -28.26 -30.71
CA TYR A 420 -38.76 -28.54 -30.89
C TYR A 420 -38.49 -30.01 -31.22
N LEU A 421 -39.04 -30.96 -30.44
CA LEU A 421 -38.81 -32.38 -30.72
C LEU A 421 -39.33 -32.75 -32.11
N SER A 422 -40.53 -32.29 -32.47
CA SER A 422 -41.13 -32.61 -33.77
C SER A 422 -40.28 -32.10 -34.95
N THR A 423 -39.74 -30.89 -34.84
CA THR A 423 -38.92 -30.27 -35.89
C THR A 423 -37.52 -30.87 -35.95
N LEU A 424 -36.91 -31.20 -34.80
CA LEU A 424 -35.66 -31.94 -34.72
C LEU A 424 -35.80 -33.32 -35.39
N THR A 425 -36.81 -34.10 -35.00
CA THR A 425 -37.05 -35.43 -35.57
C THR A 425 -37.25 -35.37 -37.08
N ASN A 426 -38.08 -34.43 -37.57
CA ASN A 426 -38.30 -34.26 -39.00
C ASN A 426 -37.03 -33.84 -39.74
N TYR A 427 -36.21 -32.96 -39.15
CA TYR A 427 -34.95 -32.54 -39.73
C TYR A 427 -33.99 -33.74 -39.87
N VAL A 428 -33.82 -34.51 -38.79
CA VAL A 428 -32.91 -35.67 -38.76
C VAL A 428 -33.35 -36.76 -39.74
N ILE A 429 -34.65 -37.07 -39.81
CA ILE A 429 -35.19 -38.03 -40.79
C ILE A 429 -34.94 -37.53 -42.22
N THR A 430 -35.19 -36.26 -42.50
CA THR A 430 -34.98 -35.69 -43.84
C THR A 430 -33.50 -35.70 -44.24
N GLN A 431 -32.60 -35.32 -43.34
CA GLN A 431 -31.16 -35.30 -43.60
C GLN A 431 -30.59 -36.72 -43.73
N SER A 432 -30.97 -37.64 -42.85
CA SER A 432 -30.53 -39.04 -42.92
C SER A 432 -30.96 -39.72 -44.22
N ALA A 433 -32.19 -39.47 -44.70
CA ALA A 433 -32.64 -39.95 -46.01
C ALA A 433 -31.77 -39.41 -47.17
N SER A 434 -31.34 -38.14 -47.10
CA SER A 434 -30.46 -37.54 -48.09
C SER A 434 -29.02 -38.08 -48.07
N MET A 435 -28.57 -38.58 -46.92
CA MET A 435 -27.26 -39.20 -46.71
C MET A 435 -27.22 -40.69 -47.10
N GLY A 436 -28.39 -41.31 -47.36
CA GLY A 436 -28.51 -42.71 -47.76
C GLY A 436 -27.87 -43.01 -49.13
N ASP A 437 -27.45 -44.28 -49.34
CA ASP A 437 -26.85 -44.72 -50.61
C ASP A 437 -27.92 -44.95 -51.69
N SER A 438 -28.41 -43.85 -52.27
CA SER A 438 -29.41 -43.86 -53.34
C SER A 438 -28.99 -44.72 -54.54
N HIS A 439 -27.68 -44.83 -54.82
CA HIS A 439 -27.17 -45.64 -55.92
C HIS A 439 -27.34 -47.14 -55.63
N GLN A 440 -26.85 -47.62 -54.48
CA GLN A 440 -26.99 -49.02 -54.09
C GLN A 440 -28.46 -49.39 -53.81
N ARG A 441 -29.28 -48.46 -53.30
CA ARG A 441 -30.73 -48.62 -53.16
C ARG A 441 -31.43 -48.87 -54.49
N ASN A 442 -31.11 -48.07 -55.51
CA ASN A 442 -31.68 -48.23 -56.85
C ASN A 442 -31.23 -49.54 -57.50
N ILE A 443 -29.95 -49.94 -57.32
CA ILE A 443 -29.46 -51.25 -57.79
C ILE A 443 -30.27 -52.40 -57.15
N ALA A 444 -30.48 -52.36 -55.83
CA ALA A 444 -31.29 -53.36 -55.14
C ALA A 444 -32.73 -53.41 -55.69
N MET A 445 -33.36 -52.24 -55.90
CA MET A 445 -34.72 -52.15 -56.45
C MET A 445 -34.81 -52.69 -57.89
N ASP A 446 -33.82 -52.36 -58.73
CA ASP A 446 -33.76 -52.80 -60.14
C ASP A 446 -33.55 -54.31 -60.27
N GLN A 447 -32.92 -54.96 -59.28
CA GLN A 447 -32.78 -56.43 -59.26
C GLN A 447 -34.05 -57.14 -58.77
N VAL A 448 -34.82 -56.53 -57.87
CA VAL A 448 -36.00 -57.17 -57.28
C VAL A 448 -37.26 -56.96 -58.14
N THR A 449 -37.42 -55.80 -58.77
CA THR A 449 -38.62 -55.44 -59.55
C THR A 449 -38.94 -56.41 -60.70
N PRO A 450 -37.97 -56.87 -61.51
CA PRO A 450 -38.23 -57.79 -62.63
C PRO A 450 -38.64 -59.21 -62.23
N LEU A 451 -38.47 -59.58 -60.95
CA LEU A 451 -38.73 -60.94 -60.46
C LEU A 451 -40.22 -61.34 -60.51
N THR A 452 -41.15 -60.38 -60.71
CA THR A 452 -42.61 -60.63 -60.73
C THR A 452 -43.03 -61.65 -61.79
N GLU A 453 -42.27 -61.71 -62.89
CA GLU A 453 -42.52 -62.60 -64.02
C GLU A 453 -41.37 -63.59 -64.26
N ASP A 454 -40.39 -63.66 -63.35
CA ASP A 454 -39.18 -64.46 -63.51
C ASP A 454 -39.28 -65.81 -62.80
N THR A 455 -38.72 -66.87 -63.40
CA THR A 455 -38.65 -68.21 -62.79
C THR A 455 -37.22 -68.61 -62.42
N GLU A 456 -36.21 -67.80 -62.78
CA GLU A 456 -34.80 -68.11 -62.60
C GLU A 456 -34.35 -67.92 -61.15
N ARG A 457 -34.17 -69.04 -60.42
CA ARG A 457 -33.81 -69.05 -59.00
C ARG A 457 -32.50 -68.30 -58.67
N SER A 458 -31.54 -68.28 -59.59
CA SER A 458 -30.28 -67.52 -59.46
C SER A 458 -30.50 -66.01 -59.36
N ARG A 459 -31.53 -65.46 -60.02
CA ARG A 459 -31.85 -64.03 -59.99
C ARG A 459 -32.44 -63.60 -58.65
N TYR A 460 -33.23 -64.44 -58.01
CA TYR A 460 -33.72 -64.21 -56.64
C TYR A 460 -32.57 -64.18 -55.62
N LEU A 461 -31.61 -65.10 -55.74
CA LEU A 461 -30.40 -65.10 -54.90
C LEU A 461 -29.55 -63.84 -55.14
N ASN A 462 -29.37 -63.43 -56.40
CA ASN A 462 -28.64 -62.20 -56.73
C ASN A 462 -29.36 -60.95 -56.21
N ALA A 463 -30.69 -60.89 -56.33
CA ALA A 463 -31.49 -59.79 -55.80
C ALA A 463 -31.37 -59.71 -54.26
N TYR A 464 -31.43 -60.85 -53.56
CA TYR A 464 -31.16 -60.88 -52.12
C TYR A 464 -29.75 -60.40 -51.77
N ARG A 465 -28.72 -60.82 -52.52
CA ARG A 465 -27.34 -60.36 -52.32
C ARG A 465 -27.20 -58.84 -52.49
N GLU A 466 -27.85 -58.23 -53.49
CA GLU A 466 -27.81 -56.78 -53.68
C GLU A 466 -28.63 -56.01 -52.63
N VAL A 467 -29.75 -56.56 -52.17
CA VAL A 467 -30.54 -56.01 -51.05
C VAL A 467 -29.77 -56.11 -49.72
N LYS A 468 -29.10 -57.23 -49.45
CA LYS A 468 -28.22 -57.42 -48.28
C LYS A 468 -27.00 -56.50 -48.33
N LYS A 469 -26.41 -56.31 -49.51
CA LYS A 469 -25.33 -55.34 -49.73
C LYS A 469 -25.78 -53.91 -49.48
N TYR A 470 -26.99 -53.53 -49.87
CA TYR A 470 -27.58 -52.25 -49.52
C TYR A 470 -27.68 -52.07 -48.00
N HIS A 471 -28.21 -53.07 -47.29
CA HIS A 471 -28.24 -53.10 -45.83
C HIS A 471 -26.86 -52.93 -45.19
N ASP A 472 -25.85 -53.69 -45.63
CA ASP A 472 -24.50 -53.63 -45.06
C ASP A 472 -23.80 -52.28 -45.30
N VAL A 473 -24.05 -51.64 -46.45
CA VAL A 473 -23.54 -50.29 -46.75
C VAL A 473 -24.21 -49.26 -45.84
N VAL A 474 -25.54 -49.34 -45.69
CA VAL A 474 -26.30 -48.46 -44.80
C VAL A 474 -25.82 -48.60 -43.37
N ALA A 475 -25.71 -49.83 -42.85
CA ALA A 475 -25.28 -50.10 -41.49
C ALA A 475 -23.89 -49.52 -41.16
N ARG A 476 -22.96 -49.48 -42.13
CA ARG A 476 -21.63 -48.87 -41.95
C ARG A 476 -21.65 -47.35 -41.99
N ARG A 477 -22.56 -46.73 -42.74
CA ARG A 477 -22.64 -45.26 -42.90
C ARG A 477 -23.45 -44.58 -41.81
N THR A 478 -24.27 -45.32 -41.07
CA THR A 478 -25.09 -44.78 -39.98
C THR A 478 -24.25 -44.01 -38.95
N GLU A 479 -23.11 -44.57 -38.51
CA GLU A 479 -22.26 -43.93 -37.50
C GLU A 479 -21.66 -42.61 -38.00
N GLU A 480 -21.17 -42.59 -39.24
CA GLU A 480 -20.64 -41.37 -39.89
C GLU A 480 -21.73 -40.31 -40.06
N SER A 481 -22.92 -40.71 -40.53
CA SER A 481 -24.06 -39.80 -40.74
C SER A 481 -24.56 -39.20 -39.42
N ALA A 482 -24.64 -40.02 -38.37
CA ALA A 482 -24.97 -39.56 -37.03
C ALA A 482 -23.92 -38.59 -36.48
N GLY A 483 -22.63 -38.91 -36.62
CA GLY A 483 -21.54 -38.05 -36.14
C GLY A 483 -21.53 -36.66 -36.79
N ILE A 484 -21.74 -36.57 -38.11
CA ILE A 484 -21.82 -35.29 -38.83
C ILE A 484 -23.00 -34.44 -38.34
N LEU A 485 -24.19 -35.05 -38.26
CA LEU A 485 -25.41 -34.35 -37.84
C LEU A 485 -25.34 -33.91 -36.38
N SER A 486 -24.86 -34.77 -35.48
CA SER A 486 -24.70 -34.43 -34.06
C SER A 486 -23.69 -33.30 -33.85
N TYR A 487 -22.58 -33.29 -34.60
CA TYR A 487 -21.60 -32.20 -34.53
C TYR A 487 -22.21 -30.86 -34.98
N GLU A 488 -22.90 -30.84 -36.12
CA GLU A 488 -23.57 -29.65 -36.66
C GLU A 488 -24.63 -29.09 -35.70
N LEU A 489 -25.40 -29.98 -35.05
CA LEU A 489 -26.53 -29.59 -34.21
C LEU A 489 -26.11 -29.14 -32.81
N PHE A 490 -25.09 -29.75 -32.21
CA PHE A 490 -24.80 -29.58 -30.78
C PHE A 490 -23.38 -29.08 -30.47
N HIS A 491 -22.39 -29.42 -31.29
CA HIS A 491 -20.96 -29.22 -30.96
C HIS A 491 -20.24 -28.16 -31.80
N ALA A 492 -20.92 -27.52 -32.75
CA ALA A 492 -20.33 -26.42 -33.51
C ALA A 492 -20.03 -25.19 -32.62
N ASP A 493 -18.82 -24.63 -32.74
CA ASP A 493 -18.38 -23.38 -32.09
C ASP A 493 -19.07 -22.17 -32.75
N ASP A 494 -20.38 -22.09 -32.58
CA ASP A 494 -21.18 -20.99 -33.09
C ASP A 494 -21.30 -19.87 -32.05
N VAL A 495 -20.63 -18.76 -32.33
CA VAL A 495 -20.62 -17.54 -31.50
C VAL A 495 -22.01 -16.89 -31.44
N ALA A 496 -22.93 -17.24 -32.36
CA ALA A 496 -24.25 -16.64 -32.52
C ALA A 496 -25.41 -17.63 -32.40
N VAL A 497 -25.24 -18.76 -31.71
CA VAL A 497 -26.23 -19.85 -31.62
C VAL A 497 -27.64 -19.40 -31.17
N THR A 498 -27.75 -18.35 -30.35
CA THR A 498 -29.02 -17.78 -29.88
C THR A 498 -29.64 -16.76 -30.83
N ALA A 499 -28.88 -16.28 -31.82
CA ALA A 499 -29.33 -15.38 -32.89
C ALA A 499 -29.71 -16.12 -34.17
N GLU A 500 -29.11 -17.29 -34.43
CA GLU A 500 -29.43 -18.15 -35.56
C GLU A 500 -30.76 -18.89 -35.31
N LYS A 501 -31.87 -18.36 -35.86
CA LYS A 501 -33.24 -18.85 -35.63
C LYS A 501 -33.60 -20.13 -36.41
N HIS A 502 -32.70 -21.11 -36.44
CA HIS A 502 -32.93 -22.38 -37.11
C HIS A 502 -33.96 -23.22 -36.35
N SER A 503 -35.04 -23.63 -37.04
CA SER A 503 -36.17 -24.32 -36.41
C SER A 503 -35.82 -25.67 -35.77
N HIS A 504 -34.71 -26.30 -36.16
CA HIS A 504 -34.26 -27.57 -35.60
C HIS A 504 -33.28 -27.41 -34.42
N ARG A 505 -32.96 -26.17 -34.01
CA ARG A 505 -32.09 -25.87 -32.86
C ARG A 505 -32.89 -25.55 -31.60
N LEU A 506 -32.38 -25.97 -30.46
CA LEU A 506 -33.01 -25.81 -29.14
C LEU A 506 -33.19 -24.33 -28.78
N GLU A 507 -32.17 -23.51 -29.06
CA GLU A 507 -32.07 -22.11 -28.67
C GLU A 507 -33.16 -21.24 -29.31
N THR A 508 -33.62 -21.60 -30.51
CA THR A 508 -34.73 -20.95 -31.20
C THR A 508 -35.99 -20.91 -30.35
N TYR A 509 -36.22 -21.95 -29.54
CA TYR A 509 -37.40 -22.08 -28.68
C TYR A 509 -37.24 -21.41 -27.31
N LEU A 510 -36.02 -20.99 -26.97
CA LEU A 510 -35.75 -20.16 -25.79
C LEU A 510 -36.18 -18.70 -26.00
N ARG A 511 -36.48 -18.32 -27.25
CA ARG A 511 -36.95 -16.99 -27.64
C ARG A 511 -38.42 -17.02 -28.01
N ASP A 512 -39.14 -16.00 -27.58
CA ASP A 512 -40.53 -15.77 -27.97
C ASP A 512 -40.62 -15.34 -29.44
N LYS A 513 -41.51 -15.97 -30.22
CA LYS A 513 -41.62 -15.73 -31.67
C LYS A 513 -42.12 -14.32 -32.00
N ASP A 514 -43.01 -13.77 -31.18
CA ASP A 514 -43.69 -12.50 -31.45
C ASP A 514 -42.96 -11.30 -30.85
N THR A 515 -42.52 -11.42 -29.59
CA THR A 515 -41.85 -10.34 -28.86
C THR A 515 -40.34 -10.36 -29.01
N ASP A 516 -39.79 -11.42 -29.62
CA ASP A 516 -38.36 -11.68 -29.72
C ASP A 516 -37.66 -11.70 -28.36
N ARG A 517 -38.38 -11.92 -27.25
CA ARG A 517 -37.80 -11.89 -25.90
C ARG A 517 -37.23 -13.25 -25.53
N PHE A 518 -36.01 -13.25 -25.00
CA PHE A 518 -35.35 -14.42 -24.46
C PHE A 518 -35.95 -14.79 -23.09
N MET A 519 -36.21 -16.07 -22.88
CA MET A 519 -36.89 -16.54 -21.68
C MET A 519 -36.05 -16.38 -20.42
N HIS A 520 -36.74 -16.25 -19.28
CA HIS A 520 -36.11 -16.08 -17.98
C HIS A 520 -35.26 -17.32 -17.60
N PRO A 521 -34.12 -17.20 -16.89
CA PRO A 521 -33.27 -18.35 -16.50
C PRO A 521 -33.99 -19.49 -15.75
N VAL A 522 -34.96 -19.15 -14.88
CA VAL A 522 -35.85 -20.12 -14.21
C VAL A 522 -36.73 -20.85 -15.24
N THR A 523 -37.26 -20.13 -16.23
CA THR A 523 -38.03 -20.71 -17.34
C THR A 523 -37.16 -21.60 -18.22
N ALA A 524 -35.92 -21.19 -18.53
CA ALA A 524 -34.98 -21.99 -19.28
C ALA A 524 -34.74 -23.35 -18.62
N ARG A 525 -34.58 -23.40 -17.29
CA ARG A 525 -34.51 -24.68 -16.54
C ARG A 525 -35.77 -25.52 -16.70
N TYR A 526 -36.94 -24.91 -16.52
CA TYR A 526 -38.22 -25.60 -16.70
C TYR A 526 -38.40 -26.17 -18.12
N PHE A 527 -38.04 -25.39 -19.14
CA PHE A 527 -38.02 -25.81 -20.54
C PHE A 527 -37.04 -26.98 -20.77
N LEU A 528 -35.80 -26.86 -20.29
CA LEU A 528 -34.76 -27.88 -20.45
C LEU A 528 -35.14 -29.20 -19.77
N TYR A 529 -35.72 -29.17 -18.56
CA TYR A 529 -36.14 -30.38 -17.86
C TYR A 529 -37.29 -31.11 -18.58
N ASN A 530 -38.29 -30.38 -19.09
CA ASN A 530 -39.35 -30.97 -19.88
C ASN A 530 -38.83 -31.52 -21.23
N THR A 531 -37.95 -30.77 -21.89
CA THR A 531 -37.29 -31.21 -23.14
C THR A 531 -36.50 -32.49 -22.92
N LEU A 532 -35.73 -32.57 -21.82
CA LEU A 532 -34.93 -33.75 -21.47
C LEU A 532 -35.81 -34.98 -21.21
N ALA A 533 -36.94 -34.81 -20.52
CA ALA A 533 -37.89 -35.90 -20.29
C ALA A 533 -38.47 -36.40 -21.63
N LEU A 534 -38.89 -35.48 -22.50
CA LEU A 534 -39.49 -35.80 -23.79
C LEU A 534 -38.48 -36.47 -24.74
N LEU A 535 -37.24 -35.99 -24.80
CA LEU A 535 -36.17 -36.62 -25.60
C LEU A 535 -35.87 -38.06 -25.13
N LYS A 536 -35.87 -38.31 -23.81
CA LYS A 536 -35.67 -39.67 -23.25
C LYS A 536 -36.82 -40.62 -23.57
N ASP A 537 -38.04 -40.11 -23.63
CA ASP A 537 -39.21 -40.90 -24.01
C ASP A 537 -39.17 -41.24 -25.50
N GLU A 538 -38.84 -40.26 -26.35
CA GLU A 538 -38.75 -40.46 -27.80
C GLU A 538 -37.58 -41.38 -28.17
N ARG A 539 -36.41 -41.22 -27.56
CA ARG A 539 -35.28 -42.14 -27.77
C ARG A 539 -35.66 -43.58 -27.43
N ARG A 540 -36.36 -43.80 -26.31
CA ARG A 540 -36.86 -45.13 -25.93
C ARG A 540 -37.85 -45.69 -26.96
N ARG A 541 -38.72 -44.86 -27.53
CA ARG A 541 -39.63 -45.27 -28.62
C ARG A 541 -38.83 -45.74 -29.85
N VAL A 542 -37.86 -44.94 -30.29
CA VAL A 542 -37.01 -45.23 -31.45
C VAL A 542 -36.12 -46.45 -31.23
N GLU A 543 -35.57 -46.63 -30.03
CA GLU A 543 -34.77 -47.83 -29.66
C GLU A 543 -35.61 -49.12 -29.70
N ASN A 544 -36.87 -49.06 -29.28
CA ASN A 544 -37.80 -50.20 -29.42
C ASN A 544 -38.06 -50.53 -30.89
N GLU A 545 -38.25 -49.52 -31.74
CA GLU A 545 -38.42 -49.69 -33.20
C GLU A 545 -37.17 -50.27 -33.86
N LEU A 546 -35.98 -49.81 -33.46
CA LEU A 546 -34.71 -50.36 -33.90
C LEU A 546 -34.53 -51.82 -33.50
N THR A 547 -34.93 -52.18 -32.28
CA THR A 547 -34.89 -53.56 -31.81
C THR A 547 -35.76 -54.45 -32.69
N SER A 548 -36.99 -54.02 -33.00
CA SER A 548 -37.88 -54.75 -33.92
C SER A 548 -37.32 -54.84 -35.35
N LEU A 549 -36.64 -53.81 -35.85
CA LEU A 549 -35.98 -53.84 -37.16
C LEU A 549 -34.79 -54.81 -37.18
N ARG A 550 -33.96 -54.81 -36.14
CA ARG A 550 -32.83 -55.75 -35.99
C ARG A 550 -33.32 -57.19 -35.96
N GLU A 551 -34.35 -57.49 -35.15
CA GLU A 551 -34.98 -58.80 -35.10
C GLU A 551 -35.57 -59.23 -36.46
N TYR A 552 -36.15 -58.31 -37.22
CA TYR A 552 -36.62 -58.58 -38.58
C TYR A 552 -35.48 -59.01 -39.50
N PHE A 553 -34.35 -58.31 -39.49
CA PHE A 553 -33.20 -58.62 -40.35
C PHE A 553 -32.49 -59.91 -39.94
N GLU A 554 -32.29 -60.14 -38.64
CA GLU A 554 -31.67 -61.37 -38.11
C GLU A 554 -32.47 -62.63 -38.48
N ASN A 555 -33.81 -62.54 -38.44
CA ASN A 555 -34.69 -63.65 -38.75
C ASN A 555 -35.11 -63.70 -40.22
N PHE A 556 -34.68 -62.76 -41.07
CA PHE A 556 -35.15 -62.67 -42.45
C PHE A 556 -34.80 -63.91 -43.26
N GLU A 557 -33.56 -64.41 -43.18
CA GLU A 557 -33.15 -65.60 -43.93
C GLU A 557 -34.02 -66.81 -43.56
N ARG A 558 -34.26 -67.02 -42.26
CA ARG A 558 -35.14 -68.08 -41.76
C ARG A 558 -36.60 -67.88 -42.19
N ASN A 559 -37.12 -66.66 -42.21
CA ASN A 559 -38.53 -66.43 -42.55
C ASN A 559 -38.80 -66.44 -44.06
N ALA A 560 -37.81 -66.09 -44.88
CA ALA A 560 -37.99 -65.94 -46.32
C ALA A 560 -37.48 -67.15 -47.11
N PHE A 561 -36.53 -67.93 -46.59
CA PHE A 561 -35.86 -69.00 -47.33
C PHE A 561 -36.00 -70.40 -46.73
N ASP A 562 -36.64 -70.58 -45.57
CA ASP A 562 -36.88 -71.89 -44.96
C ASP A 562 -38.03 -72.66 -45.66
N ASP A 563 -37.84 -73.93 -45.97
CA ASP A 563 -38.88 -74.85 -46.45
C ASP A 563 -39.43 -75.66 -45.26
N PRO A 564 -40.71 -75.51 -44.89
CA PRO A 564 -41.28 -76.22 -43.74
C PRO A 564 -41.37 -77.75 -43.94
N ASN A 565 -40.99 -78.28 -45.12
CA ASN A 565 -41.00 -79.71 -45.43
C ASN A 565 -39.62 -80.38 -45.25
N THR A 566 -38.60 -79.65 -44.79
CA THR A 566 -37.23 -80.16 -44.54
C THR A 566 -36.85 -80.02 -43.07
N ASP A 567 -35.98 -80.91 -42.59
CA ASP A 567 -35.52 -80.91 -41.18
C ASP A 567 -34.37 -79.89 -40.93
N GLU A 568 -33.82 -79.28 -41.98
CA GLU A 568 -32.74 -78.27 -41.93
C GLU A 568 -33.27 -76.91 -42.40
N VAL A 569 -32.94 -75.84 -41.66
CA VAL A 569 -33.28 -74.46 -42.05
C VAL A 569 -32.41 -74.04 -43.23
N GLU A 570 -33.01 -73.81 -44.40
CA GLU A 570 -32.22 -73.40 -45.57
C GLU A 570 -31.73 -71.95 -45.49
N THR A 571 -30.50 -71.75 -45.95
CA THR A 571 -29.93 -70.43 -46.19
C THR A 571 -30.36 -69.91 -47.56
N ALA A 572 -30.08 -68.63 -47.86
CA ALA A 572 -30.42 -68.04 -49.15
C ALA A 572 -29.91 -68.83 -50.37
N GLU A 573 -28.80 -69.58 -50.25
CA GLU A 573 -28.24 -70.41 -51.33
C GLU A 573 -29.08 -71.67 -51.61
N GLY A 574 -29.88 -72.14 -50.64
CA GLY A 574 -30.77 -73.30 -50.77
C GLY A 574 -31.83 -73.14 -51.86
N ILE A 575 -32.16 -71.90 -52.25
CA ILE A 575 -33.07 -71.60 -53.36
C ILE A 575 -32.61 -72.21 -54.69
N LEU A 576 -31.30 -72.36 -54.92
CA LEU A 576 -30.78 -72.96 -56.16
C LEU A 576 -31.10 -74.46 -56.28
N ALA A 577 -31.28 -75.14 -55.15
CA ALA A 577 -31.62 -76.56 -55.11
C ALA A 577 -33.13 -76.82 -55.32
N ARG A 578 -33.98 -75.79 -55.21
CA ARG A 578 -35.44 -75.91 -55.36
C ARG A 578 -35.83 -76.22 -56.82
N LYS A 579 -36.54 -77.34 -57.03
CA LYS A 579 -36.97 -77.77 -58.37
C LYS A 579 -38.15 -76.92 -58.88
N LEU A 580 -38.09 -76.51 -60.16
CA LEU A 580 -39.22 -75.88 -60.83
C LEU A 580 -40.45 -76.81 -60.87
N THR A 581 -41.59 -76.29 -60.43
CA THR A 581 -42.87 -76.98 -60.51
C THR A 581 -43.33 -77.17 -61.97
N ILE A 582 -44.21 -78.14 -62.21
CA ILE A 582 -44.75 -78.42 -63.55
C ILE A 582 -45.47 -77.17 -64.12
N ARG A 583 -46.14 -76.41 -63.26
CA ARG A 583 -46.82 -75.16 -63.61
C ARG A 583 -45.83 -74.09 -64.06
N GLU A 584 -44.75 -73.85 -63.30
CA GLU A 584 -43.72 -72.86 -63.66
C GLU A 584 -43.05 -73.17 -65.01
N LYS A 585 -42.79 -74.46 -65.31
CA LYS A 585 -42.23 -74.90 -66.60
C LYS A 585 -43.16 -74.64 -67.79
N LEU A 586 -44.48 -74.72 -67.59
CA LEU A 586 -45.50 -74.55 -68.63
C LEU A 586 -45.87 -73.08 -68.84
N THR A 587 -46.05 -72.32 -67.77
CA THR A 587 -46.54 -70.94 -67.83
C THR A 587 -45.44 -69.90 -67.89
N ARG A 588 -44.18 -70.28 -67.61
CA ARG A 588 -43.04 -69.36 -67.43
C ARG A 588 -43.35 -68.22 -66.44
N LYS A 589 -44.12 -68.52 -65.40
CA LYS A 589 -44.47 -67.59 -64.32
C LYS A 589 -44.03 -68.21 -62.99
N PRO A 590 -43.53 -67.41 -62.03
CA PRO A 590 -43.10 -67.91 -60.72
C PRO A 590 -44.24 -68.59 -59.94
N SER A 591 -43.90 -69.51 -59.05
CA SER A 591 -44.83 -70.06 -58.06
C SER A 591 -45.29 -69.00 -57.06
N ALA A 592 -46.37 -69.27 -56.34
CA ALA A 592 -46.87 -68.37 -55.28
C ALA A 592 -45.77 -68.07 -54.24
N GLU A 593 -45.06 -69.10 -53.80
CA GLU A 593 -43.92 -68.99 -52.88
C GLU A 593 -42.82 -68.03 -53.37
N MET A 594 -42.53 -68.01 -54.66
CA MET A 594 -41.50 -67.13 -55.23
C MET A 594 -42.01 -65.70 -55.46
N GLN A 595 -43.32 -65.54 -55.69
CA GLN A 595 -43.97 -64.23 -55.66
C GLN A 595 -43.99 -63.68 -54.24
N ASP A 596 -44.22 -64.52 -53.23
CA ASP A 596 -44.17 -64.16 -51.82
C ASP A 596 -42.74 -63.76 -51.41
N LEU A 597 -41.73 -64.51 -51.84
CA LEU A 597 -40.32 -64.15 -51.63
C LEU A 597 -39.95 -62.81 -52.28
N GLN A 598 -40.40 -62.55 -53.51
CA GLN A 598 -40.20 -61.26 -54.13
C GLN A 598 -40.82 -60.14 -53.29
N GLN A 599 -42.06 -60.32 -52.81
CA GLN A 599 -42.72 -59.34 -51.96
C GLN A 599 -41.95 -59.11 -50.64
N LEU A 600 -41.39 -60.17 -50.06
CA LEU A 600 -40.50 -60.07 -48.90
C LEU A 600 -39.22 -59.29 -49.21
N LEU A 601 -38.59 -59.49 -50.37
CA LEU A 601 -37.42 -58.73 -50.82
C LEU A 601 -37.74 -57.26 -51.15
N LEU A 602 -38.89 -56.99 -51.77
CA LEU A 602 -39.39 -55.63 -52.00
C LEU A 602 -39.67 -54.92 -50.68
N GLY A 603 -40.21 -55.65 -49.69
CA GLY A 603 -40.46 -55.16 -48.33
C GLY A 603 -39.19 -54.95 -47.51
N TYR A 604 -38.07 -55.61 -47.87
CA TYR A 604 -36.79 -55.46 -47.18
C TYR A 604 -36.15 -54.09 -47.43
N ILE A 605 -36.21 -53.57 -48.66
CA ILE A 605 -35.61 -52.27 -49.04
C ILE A 605 -36.13 -51.09 -48.18
N PRO A 606 -37.45 -50.84 -48.04
CA PRO A 606 -37.94 -49.77 -47.18
C PRO A 606 -37.67 -50.01 -45.69
N LYS A 607 -37.49 -51.28 -45.26
CA LYS A 607 -37.05 -51.57 -43.88
C LYS A 607 -35.60 -51.16 -43.65
N VAL A 608 -34.74 -51.24 -44.67
CA VAL A 608 -33.35 -50.73 -44.61
C VAL A 608 -33.35 -49.21 -44.56
N ASP A 609 -34.24 -48.54 -45.30
CA ASP A 609 -34.42 -47.08 -45.21
C ASP A 609 -34.82 -46.68 -43.77
N SER A 610 -35.81 -47.37 -43.19
CA SER A 610 -36.21 -47.14 -41.78
C SER A 610 -35.12 -47.48 -40.77
N LEU A 611 -34.22 -48.41 -41.08
CA LEU A 611 -33.06 -48.72 -40.23
C LEU A 611 -32.09 -47.53 -40.18
N LEU A 612 -31.80 -46.91 -41.33
CA LEU A 612 -30.96 -45.72 -41.39
C LEU A 612 -31.58 -44.57 -40.60
N GLU A 613 -32.84 -44.24 -40.92
CA GLU A 613 -33.57 -43.12 -40.30
C GLU A 613 -33.63 -43.26 -38.78
N ASN A 614 -34.07 -44.42 -38.27
CA ASN A 614 -34.20 -44.65 -36.83
C ASN A 614 -32.84 -44.75 -36.12
N ALA A 615 -31.81 -45.31 -36.78
CA ALA A 615 -30.50 -45.46 -36.14
C ALA A 615 -29.79 -44.11 -36.02
N VAL A 616 -29.82 -43.29 -37.08
CA VAL A 616 -29.30 -41.91 -37.03
C VAL A 616 -30.12 -41.09 -36.02
N LEU A 617 -31.45 -41.19 -36.05
CA LEU A 617 -32.31 -40.48 -35.08
C LEU A 617 -32.01 -40.87 -33.64
N SER A 618 -31.81 -42.17 -33.34
CA SER A 618 -31.48 -42.63 -31.99
C SER A 618 -30.15 -42.06 -31.48
N GLU A 619 -29.11 -42.04 -32.32
CA GLU A 619 -27.81 -41.46 -31.96
C GLU A 619 -27.89 -39.95 -31.77
N VAL A 620 -28.54 -39.23 -32.69
CA VAL A 620 -28.74 -37.77 -32.57
C VAL A 620 -29.59 -37.42 -31.34
N LEU A 621 -30.63 -38.20 -31.03
CA LEU A 621 -31.39 -38.04 -29.78
C LEU A 621 -30.53 -38.31 -28.55
N GLY A 622 -29.55 -39.22 -28.64
CA GLY A 622 -28.58 -39.46 -27.58
C GLY A 622 -27.71 -38.25 -27.29
N GLU A 623 -27.12 -37.66 -28.33
CA GLU A 623 -26.34 -36.42 -28.25
C GLU A 623 -27.19 -35.23 -27.80
N ALA A 624 -28.44 -35.13 -28.26
CA ALA A 624 -29.39 -34.13 -27.79
C ALA A 624 -29.67 -34.24 -26.29
N ILE A 625 -29.82 -35.47 -25.76
CA ILE A 625 -30.00 -35.73 -24.33
C ILE A 625 -28.76 -35.27 -23.56
N GLU A 626 -27.55 -35.57 -24.03
CA GLU A 626 -26.31 -35.14 -23.39
C GLU A 626 -26.16 -33.62 -23.39
N TYR A 627 -26.44 -32.97 -24.53
CA TYR A 627 -26.39 -31.52 -24.68
C TYR A 627 -27.36 -30.80 -23.73
N VAL A 628 -28.65 -31.18 -23.77
CA VAL A 628 -29.70 -30.59 -22.91
C VAL A 628 -29.41 -30.88 -21.44
N SER A 629 -28.98 -32.10 -21.10
CA SER A 629 -28.60 -32.47 -19.73
C SER A 629 -27.41 -31.66 -19.22
N GLY A 630 -26.41 -31.45 -20.08
CA GLY A 630 -25.22 -30.68 -19.78
C GLY A 630 -25.50 -29.22 -19.46
N ILE A 631 -26.33 -28.56 -20.28
CA ILE A 631 -26.77 -27.18 -20.04
C ILE A 631 -27.65 -27.10 -18.78
N ALA A 632 -28.57 -28.06 -18.59
CA ALA A 632 -29.42 -28.10 -17.40
C ALA A 632 -28.60 -28.26 -16.10
N GLU A 633 -27.51 -29.01 -16.15
CA GLU A 633 -26.57 -29.21 -15.05
C GLU A 633 -25.69 -27.97 -14.80
N ALA A 634 -25.27 -27.27 -15.85
CA ALA A 634 -24.59 -25.98 -15.74
C ALA A 634 -25.50 -24.92 -15.09
N PHE A 635 -26.78 -24.87 -15.46
CA PHE A 635 -27.78 -24.05 -14.78
C PHE A 635 -27.96 -24.45 -13.32
N ARG A 636 -27.99 -25.74 -13.00
CA ARG A 636 -28.06 -26.23 -11.61
C ARG A 636 -26.88 -25.68 -10.80
N THR A 637 -25.67 -25.73 -11.36
CA THR A 637 -24.46 -25.20 -10.72
C THR A 637 -24.53 -23.70 -10.48
N LEU A 638 -25.02 -22.93 -11.47
CA LEU A 638 -25.28 -21.49 -11.32
C LEU A 638 -26.23 -21.23 -10.14
N PHE A 639 -27.38 -21.90 -10.09
CA PHE A 639 -28.39 -21.67 -9.05
C PHE A 639 -27.94 -22.11 -7.65
N LEU A 640 -27.08 -23.13 -7.55
CA LEU A 640 -26.44 -23.51 -6.28
C LEU A 640 -25.52 -22.40 -5.76
N ARG A 641 -24.70 -21.81 -6.63
CA ARG A 641 -23.82 -20.67 -6.29
C ARG A 641 -24.61 -19.37 -6.07
N LEU A 642 -25.76 -19.21 -6.72
CA LEU A 642 -26.63 -18.05 -6.60
C LEU A 642 -27.18 -17.89 -5.18
N ASP A 643 -27.51 -18.97 -4.46
CA ASP A 643 -27.97 -18.91 -3.05
C ASP A 643 -26.91 -18.25 -2.14
N SER A 644 -25.64 -18.65 -2.26
CA SER A 644 -24.55 -18.00 -1.51
C SER A 644 -24.36 -16.54 -1.93
N ASN A 645 -24.45 -16.24 -3.23
CA ASN A 645 -24.28 -14.88 -3.74
C ASN A 645 -25.41 -13.94 -3.28
N ILE A 646 -26.67 -14.38 -3.31
CA ILE A 646 -27.82 -13.58 -2.84
C ILE A 646 -27.72 -13.31 -1.33
N ARG A 647 -27.29 -14.30 -0.53
CA ARG A 647 -27.07 -14.09 0.92
C ARG A 647 -25.98 -13.04 1.18
N ARG A 648 -24.90 -13.08 0.39
CA ARG A 648 -23.78 -12.12 0.51
C ARG A 648 -24.16 -10.74 -0.02
N LEU A 649 -25.00 -10.65 -1.05
CA LEU A 649 -25.44 -9.41 -1.69
C LEU A 649 -26.07 -8.44 -0.68
N LYS A 650 -26.93 -8.92 0.23
CA LYS A 650 -27.55 -8.05 1.25
C LYS A 650 -26.50 -7.40 2.17
N GLY A 651 -25.50 -8.17 2.58
CA GLY A 651 -24.38 -7.66 3.36
C GLY A 651 -23.53 -6.67 2.56
N GLU A 652 -23.31 -6.94 1.27
CA GLU A 652 -22.59 -6.05 0.36
C GLU A 652 -23.34 -4.72 0.14
N VAL A 653 -24.67 -4.76 -0.06
CA VAL A 653 -25.52 -3.56 -0.17
C VAL A 653 -25.42 -2.72 1.10
N GLU A 654 -25.54 -3.32 2.29
CA GLU A 654 -25.47 -2.56 3.55
C GLU A 654 -24.07 -1.99 3.81
N LEU A 655 -23.02 -2.74 3.43
CA LEU A 655 -21.64 -2.28 3.53
C LEU A 655 -21.38 -1.07 2.62
N GLN A 656 -21.84 -1.11 1.36
CA GLN A 656 -21.71 0.04 0.46
C GLN A 656 -22.60 1.20 0.94
N ARG A 657 -23.80 0.92 1.45
CA ARG A 657 -24.74 1.94 1.97
C ARG A 657 -24.14 2.79 3.09
N THR A 658 -23.41 2.17 4.01
CA THR A 658 -22.89 2.82 5.23
C THR A 658 -21.42 3.23 5.11
N LYS A 659 -20.78 2.99 3.95
CA LYS A 659 -19.35 3.20 3.70
C LYS A 659 -18.83 4.60 4.09
N TYR A 660 -19.68 5.62 3.98
CA TYR A 660 -19.30 7.02 4.19
C TYR A 660 -20.08 7.71 5.34
N ASP A 661 -20.77 6.96 6.19
CA ASP A 661 -21.54 7.53 7.30
C ASP A 661 -20.67 7.96 8.49
N ASP A 662 -19.60 7.22 8.78
CA ASP A 662 -18.71 7.46 9.93
C ASP A 662 -17.32 7.91 9.48
N LEU A 663 -17.22 9.19 9.11
CA LEU A 663 -15.99 9.82 8.60
C LEU A 663 -15.52 10.99 9.49
N SER A 664 -15.90 11.00 10.77
CA SER A 664 -15.35 12.00 11.69
C SER A 664 -13.82 11.94 11.71
N GLY A 665 -13.17 13.11 11.85
CA GLY A 665 -11.71 13.19 11.87
C GLY A 665 -11.01 12.77 10.57
N SER A 666 -11.69 12.77 9.42
CA SER A 666 -11.11 12.64 8.09
C SER A 666 -10.89 14.02 7.44
N THR A 667 -9.85 14.17 6.62
CA THR A 667 -9.64 15.37 5.79
C THR A 667 -10.31 15.27 4.41
N THR A 668 -10.96 14.14 4.11
CA THR A 668 -11.78 13.96 2.91
C THR A 668 -13.26 13.95 3.28
N ARG A 669 -14.02 14.87 2.70
CA ARG A 669 -15.47 14.97 2.84
C ARG A 669 -16.15 14.45 1.58
N TYR A 670 -16.81 13.30 1.71
CA TYR A 670 -17.59 12.70 0.64
C TYR A 670 -18.99 13.28 0.60
N VAL A 671 -19.34 13.93 -0.50
CA VAL A 671 -20.61 14.63 -0.71
C VAL A 671 -21.63 13.70 -1.36
N LEU A 672 -22.90 13.82 -0.98
CA LEU A 672 -24.03 13.08 -1.52
C LEU A 672 -23.82 11.55 -1.45
N ALA A 673 -23.19 11.11 -0.36
CA ALA A 673 -22.68 9.73 -0.22
C ALA A 673 -23.07 9.05 1.09
N THR A 674 -23.73 9.76 2.01
CA THR A 674 -24.28 9.19 3.24
C THR A 674 -25.41 8.22 2.92
N SER A 675 -25.70 7.28 3.82
CA SER A 675 -26.78 6.31 3.66
C SER A 675 -28.12 6.98 3.36
N ALA A 676 -28.44 8.10 4.05
CA ALA A 676 -29.63 8.89 3.76
C ALA A 676 -29.65 9.47 2.33
N SER A 677 -28.49 9.92 1.82
CA SER A 677 -28.36 10.42 0.45
C SER A 677 -28.48 9.30 -0.57
N LEU A 678 -27.80 8.18 -0.34
CA LEU A 678 -27.82 7.00 -1.20
C LEU A 678 -29.21 6.37 -1.28
N ASP A 679 -29.89 6.22 -0.15
CA ASP A 679 -31.27 5.70 -0.09
C ASP A 679 -32.21 6.61 -0.90
N SER A 680 -32.14 7.93 -0.71
CA SER A 680 -32.97 8.89 -1.46
C SER A 680 -32.65 8.90 -2.96
N LEU A 681 -31.38 8.75 -3.35
CA LEU A 681 -31.00 8.63 -4.76
C LEU A 681 -31.53 7.35 -5.38
N ALA A 682 -31.39 6.21 -4.69
CA ALA A 682 -31.89 4.92 -5.16
C ALA A 682 -33.42 4.90 -5.29
N GLU A 683 -34.15 5.53 -4.37
CA GLU A 683 -35.61 5.71 -4.48
C GLU A 683 -36.02 6.55 -5.70
N GLY A 684 -35.22 7.57 -6.04
CA GLY A 684 -35.41 8.40 -7.22
C GLY A 684 -34.95 7.76 -8.54
N MET A 685 -34.29 6.60 -8.48
CA MET A 685 -33.76 5.86 -9.64
C MET A 685 -34.33 4.43 -9.68
N PRO A 686 -35.66 4.26 -9.80
CA PRO A 686 -36.26 2.93 -9.85
C PRO A 686 -35.84 2.18 -11.11
N TYR A 687 -35.61 0.88 -10.95
CA TYR A 687 -35.48 -0.03 -12.08
C TYR A 687 -36.86 -0.31 -12.68
N ALA A 688 -37.00 -0.11 -14.00
CA ALA A 688 -38.26 -0.32 -14.70
C ALA A 688 -38.57 -1.80 -14.97
N GLY A 689 -37.57 -2.69 -14.94
CA GLY A 689 -37.76 -4.13 -15.09
C GLY A 689 -38.24 -4.80 -13.81
N GLY A 690 -38.66 -6.06 -13.90
CA GLY A 690 -39.23 -6.79 -12.77
C GLY A 690 -38.65 -8.20 -12.60
N VAL A 691 -38.92 -8.81 -11.44
CA VAL A 691 -38.50 -10.18 -11.13
C VAL A 691 -39.03 -11.21 -12.14
N VAL A 692 -40.25 -10.98 -12.68
CA VAL A 692 -40.90 -11.84 -13.67
C VAL A 692 -40.40 -11.56 -15.08
N ASN A 693 -40.18 -10.28 -15.39
CA ASN A 693 -39.81 -9.77 -16.70
C ASN A 693 -38.46 -9.07 -16.59
N ILE A 694 -37.40 -9.88 -16.47
CA ILE A 694 -36.04 -9.37 -16.56
C ILE A 694 -35.72 -9.03 -18.02
N ASP A 695 -34.74 -8.17 -18.22
CA ASP A 695 -34.38 -7.74 -19.57
C ASP A 695 -33.85 -8.91 -20.40
N SER A 696 -34.35 -9.02 -21.63
CA SER A 696 -34.02 -10.12 -22.56
C SER A 696 -32.52 -10.29 -22.75
N SER A 697 -31.78 -9.19 -22.87
CA SER A 697 -30.32 -9.20 -23.04
C SER A 697 -29.59 -9.79 -21.84
N LEU A 698 -30.09 -9.59 -20.62
CA LEU A 698 -29.51 -10.19 -19.42
C LEU A 698 -29.78 -11.70 -19.37
N SER A 699 -31.02 -12.12 -19.66
CA SER A 699 -31.37 -13.55 -19.75
C SER A 699 -30.50 -14.30 -20.75
N GLU A 700 -30.33 -13.70 -21.94
CA GLU A 700 -29.53 -14.26 -23.03
C GLU A 700 -28.04 -14.32 -22.68
N ALA A 701 -27.49 -13.26 -22.07
CA ALA A 701 -26.10 -13.25 -21.61
C ALA A 701 -25.84 -14.32 -20.54
N ILE A 702 -26.79 -14.54 -19.62
CA ILE A 702 -26.71 -15.63 -18.63
C ILE A 702 -26.71 -16.98 -19.33
N TYR A 703 -27.63 -17.21 -20.28
CA TYR A 703 -27.71 -18.47 -21.02
C TYR A 703 -26.42 -18.75 -21.80
N ASN A 704 -25.91 -17.77 -22.55
CA ASN A 704 -24.69 -17.92 -23.33
C ASN A 704 -23.48 -18.27 -22.45
N ARG A 705 -23.35 -17.66 -21.25
CA ARG A 705 -22.32 -18.03 -20.28
C ARG A 705 -22.52 -19.43 -19.69
N VAL A 706 -23.76 -19.86 -19.47
CA VAL A 706 -24.07 -21.21 -18.99
C VAL A 706 -23.77 -22.28 -20.06
N ARG A 707 -24.16 -22.05 -21.31
CA ARG A 707 -23.78 -22.90 -22.46
C ARG A 707 -22.27 -22.95 -22.62
N GLY A 708 -21.60 -21.80 -22.57
CA GLY A 708 -20.14 -21.71 -22.64
C GLY A 708 -19.45 -22.56 -21.58
N TYR A 709 -19.95 -22.56 -20.34
CA TYR A 709 -19.42 -23.42 -19.27
C TYR A 709 -19.55 -24.92 -19.56
N TYR A 710 -20.67 -25.33 -20.19
CA TYR A 710 -20.84 -26.72 -20.59
C TYR A 710 -19.87 -27.09 -21.73
N MET A 711 -19.67 -26.19 -22.69
CA MET A 711 -18.81 -26.37 -23.87
C MET A 711 -17.30 -26.30 -23.59
N LEU A 712 -16.89 -25.92 -22.37
CA LEU A 712 -15.47 -25.90 -22.00
C LEU A 712 -14.85 -27.30 -22.09
N THR A 713 -13.78 -27.42 -22.88
CA THR A 713 -12.96 -28.63 -23.01
C THR A 713 -11.88 -28.75 -21.92
N ASP A 714 -11.53 -27.62 -21.28
CA ASP A 714 -10.53 -27.53 -20.21
C ASP A 714 -11.13 -27.81 -18.82
N GLU A 715 -10.28 -27.92 -17.79
CA GLU A 715 -10.73 -28.04 -16.40
C GLU A 715 -11.65 -26.88 -16.01
N LYS A 716 -12.82 -27.21 -15.47
CA LYS A 716 -13.84 -26.24 -15.07
C LYS A 716 -13.37 -25.49 -13.83
N ASP A 717 -13.06 -24.19 -14.00
CA ASP A 717 -12.63 -23.30 -12.92
C ASP A 717 -13.75 -23.08 -11.88
N ASP A 718 -13.42 -23.27 -10.60
CA ASP A 718 -14.30 -23.02 -9.47
C ASP A 718 -14.83 -21.58 -9.40
N THR A 719 -14.13 -20.61 -10.01
CA THR A 719 -14.46 -19.18 -9.99
C THR A 719 -15.35 -18.73 -11.14
N TYR A 720 -15.60 -19.57 -12.16
CA TYR A 720 -16.33 -19.19 -13.38
C TYR A 720 -17.71 -18.58 -13.09
N PHE A 721 -18.49 -19.20 -12.20
CA PHE A 721 -19.82 -18.69 -11.85
C PHE A 721 -19.78 -17.48 -10.92
N GLU A 722 -18.69 -17.26 -10.19
CA GLU A 722 -18.47 -16.00 -9.47
C GLU A 722 -18.17 -14.86 -10.43
N ASP A 723 -17.37 -15.10 -11.47
CA ASP A 723 -17.15 -14.15 -12.57
C ASP A 723 -18.48 -13.82 -13.26
N LEU A 724 -19.25 -14.83 -13.71
CA LEU A 724 -20.57 -14.63 -14.32
C LEU A 724 -21.45 -13.71 -13.46
N TYR A 725 -21.49 -13.95 -12.14
CA TYR A 725 -22.26 -13.11 -11.23
C TYR A 725 -21.77 -11.65 -11.18
N ARG A 726 -20.45 -11.42 -11.06
CA ARG A 726 -19.86 -10.07 -10.90
C ARG A 726 -19.76 -9.27 -12.22
N THR A 727 -19.42 -9.93 -13.31
CA THR A 727 -19.16 -9.27 -14.60
C THR A 727 -20.38 -9.28 -15.49
N THR A 728 -21.13 -10.39 -15.55
CA THR A 728 -22.32 -10.47 -16.41
C THR A 728 -23.54 -9.87 -15.70
N ILE A 729 -23.89 -10.34 -14.51
CA ILE A 729 -25.13 -9.88 -13.84
C ILE A 729 -24.95 -8.49 -13.23
N GLN A 730 -24.00 -8.29 -12.31
CA GLN A 730 -23.78 -6.98 -11.71
C GLN A 730 -23.26 -5.95 -12.72
N GLY A 731 -22.45 -6.37 -13.71
CA GLY A 731 -21.96 -5.50 -14.78
C GLY A 731 -23.09 -4.93 -15.63
N TYR A 732 -24.05 -5.79 -16.02
CA TYR A 732 -25.25 -5.36 -16.73
C TYR A 732 -26.00 -4.23 -16.00
N PHE A 733 -26.21 -4.36 -14.69
CA PHE A 733 -26.91 -3.32 -13.93
C PHE A 733 -26.10 -2.04 -13.80
N ARG A 734 -24.76 -2.10 -13.69
CA ARG A 734 -23.92 -0.89 -13.71
C ARG A 734 -24.08 -0.12 -15.03
N ASP A 735 -24.09 -0.83 -16.15
CA ASP A 735 -24.24 -0.22 -17.47
C ASP A 735 -25.66 0.35 -17.66
N LYS A 736 -26.69 -0.40 -17.23
CA LYS A 736 -28.09 0.06 -17.31
C LYS A 736 -28.39 1.26 -16.43
N VAL A 737 -27.78 1.36 -15.25
CA VAL A 737 -27.88 2.55 -14.40
C VAL A 737 -27.32 3.77 -15.13
N MET A 738 -26.17 3.64 -15.79
CA MET A 738 -25.57 4.75 -16.53
C MET A 738 -26.35 5.10 -17.80
N GLU A 739 -26.91 4.13 -18.51
CA GLU A 739 -27.79 4.37 -19.67
C GLU A 739 -29.05 5.16 -19.27
N SER A 740 -29.65 4.81 -18.13
CA SER A 740 -30.93 5.39 -17.70
C SER A 740 -30.77 6.70 -16.90
N TYR A 741 -29.75 6.78 -16.05
CA TYR A 741 -29.59 7.85 -15.06
C TYR A 741 -28.19 8.48 -15.06
N GLY A 742 -27.36 8.22 -16.08
CA GLY A 742 -25.99 8.73 -16.16
C GLY A 742 -25.86 10.24 -16.00
N ASN A 743 -26.78 11.03 -16.57
CA ASN A 743 -26.79 12.49 -16.45
C ASN A 743 -27.13 12.98 -15.04
N VAL A 744 -27.81 12.16 -14.23
CA VAL A 744 -28.25 12.50 -12.86
C VAL A 744 -27.23 12.02 -11.81
N ILE A 745 -26.41 11.03 -12.17
CA ILE A 745 -25.32 10.47 -11.36
C ILE A 745 -24.00 11.17 -11.66
N LYS A 746 -23.68 11.49 -12.92
CA LYS A 746 -22.40 12.09 -13.29
C LYS A 746 -22.48 13.62 -13.27
N ILE A 747 -22.78 14.15 -12.09
CA ILE A 747 -22.87 15.60 -11.81
C ILE A 747 -21.60 16.09 -11.12
N ASP A 748 -21.29 17.37 -11.23
CA ASP A 748 -20.11 17.95 -10.60
C ASP A 748 -20.27 18.12 -9.07
N ILE A 749 -19.16 18.45 -8.39
CA ILE A 749 -19.12 18.56 -6.92
C ILE A 749 -20.01 19.67 -6.34
N ILE A 750 -20.20 20.80 -7.04
CA ILE A 750 -21.07 21.88 -6.56
C ILE A 750 -22.53 21.42 -6.69
N GLU A 751 -22.91 20.86 -7.83
CA GLU A 751 -24.25 20.31 -8.04
C GLU A 751 -24.55 19.18 -7.04
N ALA A 752 -23.56 18.34 -6.72
CA ALA A 752 -23.69 17.31 -5.69
C ALA A 752 -23.94 17.89 -4.29
N LEU A 753 -23.25 18.97 -3.90
CA LEU A 753 -23.49 19.67 -2.62
C LEU A 753 -24.89 20.28 -2.56
N GLU A 754 -25.34 20.90 -3.65
CA GLU A 754 -26.69 21.44 -3.73
C GLU A 754 -27.76 20.35 -3.60
N LYS A 755 -27.55 19.23 -4.30
CA LYS A 755 -28.45 18.07 -4.26
C LYS A 755 -28.44 17.40 -2.89
N GLU A 756 -27.28 17.32 -2.22
CA GLU A 756 -27.16 16.80 -0.85
C GLU A 756 -28.01 17.64 0.12
N TYR A 757 -27.91 18.97 0.05
CA TYR A 757 -28.75 19.86 0.84
C TYR A 757 -30.25 19.64 0.60
N ARG A 758 -30.65 19.63 -0.67
CA ARG A 758 -32.05 19.45 -1.08
C ARG A 758 -32.61 18.11 -0.58
N THR A 759 -31.81 17.05 -0.64
CA THR A 759 -32.16 15.71 -0.16
C THR A 759 -32.28 15.65 1.36
N LEU A 760 -31.26 16.13 2.09
CA LEU A 760 -31.21 15.98 3.55
C LEU A 760 -32.15 16.94 4.29
N GLN A 761 -32.27 18.18 3.82
CA GLN A 761 -33.05 19.22 4.49
C GLN A 761 -34.48 19.35 3.93
N ARG A 762 -34.80 18.65 2.83
CA ARG A 762 -36.09 18.75 2.11
C ARG A 762 -36.49 20.20 1.81
N ASN A 763 -35.48 21.03 1.48
CA ASN A 763 -35.64 22.46 1.27
C ASN A 763 -35.09 22.87 -0.10
N LEU A 764 -35.88 23.63 -0.86
CA LEU A 764 -35.58 24.09 -2.22
C LEU A 764 -35.23 25.59 -2.27
N GLU A 765 -35.12 26.26 -1.13
CA GLU A 765 -34.79 27.69 -1.08
C GLU A 765 -33.34 27.94 -1.51
N GLU A 766 -33.17 28.54 -2.69
CA GLU A 766 -31.87 28.80 -3.34
C GLU A 766 -30.87 29.58 -2.46
N SER A 767 -31.35 30.50 -1.63
CA SER A 767 -30.50 31.24 -0.70
C SER A 767 -29.80 30.29 0.28
N LYS A 768 -30.54 29.35 0.87
CA LYS A 768 -30.02 28.40 1.87
C LYS A 768 -29.17 27.30 1.25
N VAL A 769 -29.50 26.89 0.03
CA VAL A 769 -28.66 25.97 -0.77
C VAL A 769 -27.28 26.61 -0.97
N ARG A 770 -27.22 27.88 -1.40
CA ARG A 770 -25.94 28.61 -1.55
C ARG A 770 -25.16 28.70 -0.24
N HIS A 771 -25.83 29.04 0.88
CA HIS A 771 -25.16 29.10 2.19
C HIS A 771 -24.58 27.74 2.60
N TYR A 772 -25.31 26.64 2.35
CA TYR A 772 -24.80 25.30 2.63
C TYR A 772 -23.54 24.95 1.82
N VAL A 773 -23.55 25.24 0.51
CA VAL A 773 -22.36 25.02 -0.35
C VAL A 773 -21.16 25.80 0.18
N ILE A 774 -21.37 27.08 0.52
CA ILE A 774 -20.33 27.93 1.10
C ILE A 774 -19.82 27.34 2.43
N ASP A 775 -20.71 26.97 3.33
CA ASP A 775 -20.35 26.41 4.64
C ASP A 775 -19.54 25.12 4.50
N GLU A 776 -19.88 24.22 3.56
CA GLU A 776 -19.13 23.00 3.32
C GLU A 776 -17.74 23.27 2.70
N ILE A 777 -17.63 24.27 1.81
CA ILE A 777 -16.33 24.75 1.29
C ILE A 777 -15.47 25.33 2.41
N GLU A 778 -16.04 26.18 3.28
CA GLU A 778 -15.30 26.76 4.42
C GLU A 778 -14.87 25.68 5.42
N LYS A 779 -15.72 24.68 5.71
CA LYS A 779 -15.32 23.51 6.50
C LYS A 779 -14.16 22.76 5.87
N ALA A 780 -14.18 22.54 4.55
CA ALA A 780 -13.07 21.90 3.84
C ALA A 780 -11.77 22.72 3.97
N LYS A 781 -11.81 24.05 3.82
CA LYS A 781 -10.65 24.92 4.07
C LYS A 781 -10.10 24.78 5.50
N GLN A 782 -10.98 24.72 6.51
CA GLN A 782 -10.57 24.50 7.90
C GLN A 782 -9.90 23.13 8.11
N LEU A 783 -10.39 22.08 7.44
CA LEU A 783 -9.77 20.74 7.47
C LEU A 783 -8.39 20.71 6.80
N ALA A 784 -8.10 21.63 5.88
CA ALA A 784 -6.80 21.73 5.22
C ALA A 784 -5.73 22.42 6.07
N LYS A 785 -6.04 22.88 7.30
CA LYS A 785 -5.05 23.53 8.16
C LYS A 785 -3.79 22.67 8.37
N PRO A 786 -2.59 23.27 8.38
CA PRO A 786 -1.34 22.51 8.48
C PRO A 786 -1.24 21.67 9.75
N PHE A 787 -0.87 20.40 9.61
CA PHE A 787 -0.66 19.46 10.72
C PHE A 787 0.72 19.65 11.34
N ILE A 788 0.91 20.82 11.94
CA ILE A 788 2.10 21.17 12.71
C ILE A 788 1.68 22.04 13.88
N GLU A 789 2.33 21.88 15.03
CA GLU A 789 2.15 22.81 16.14
C GLU A 789 2.52 24.24 15.74
N GLN A 790 1.85 25.22 16.35
CA GLN A 790 2.14 26.63 16.07
C GLN A 790 3.60 26.94 16.42
N PRO A 791 4.43 27.37 15.44
CA PRO A 791 5.82 27.69 15.71
C PRO A 791 5.95 28.82 16.73
N LEU A 792 6.97 28.72 17.57
CA LEU A 792 7.34 29.72 18.56
C LEU A 792 7.96 30.95 17.88
N GLY A 793 7.70 32.13 18.43
CA GLY A 793 8.29 33.39 17.94
C GLY A 793 7.40 34.11 16.92
N GLU A 794 7.96 34.49 15.78
CA GLU A 794 7.25 35.26 14.75
C GLU A 794 6.12 34.43 14.12
N GLU A 795 4.92 35.04 14.02
CA GLU A 795 3.77 34.40 13.39
C GLU A 795 4.06 34.15 11.91
N ARG A 796 3.92 32.89 11.49
CA ARG A 796 4.14 32.47 10.11
C ARG A 796 2.82 32.48 9.35
N HIS A 797 2.73 33.24 8.27
CA HIS A 797 1.52 33.28 7.45
C HIS A 797 1.42 32.02 6.57
N PRO A 798 0.31 31.27 6.66
CA PRO A 798 0.10 30.10 5.83
C PRO A 798 -0.03 30.46 4.34
N ILE A 799 0.43 29.57 3.48
CA ILE A 799 0.21 29.62 2.04
C ILE A 799 -1.04 28.82 1.74
N GLU A 800 -2.09 29.55 1.39
CA GLU A 800 -3.39 28.99 1.02
C GLU A 800 -3.48 28.79 -0.51
N ALA A 801 -3.96 27.63 -0.89
CA ALA A 801 -4.21 27.29 -2.29
C ALA A 801 -5.35 26.27 -2.41
N CYS A 802 -6.06 26.31 -3.54
CA CYS A 802 -6.97 25.24 -3.91
C CYS A 802 -6.88 24.96 -5.41
N ALA A 803 -7.34 23.79 -5.82
CA ALA A 803 -7.40 23.36 -7.22
C ALA A 803 -8.78 22.79 -7.54
N TYR A 804 -9.30 23.11 -8.72
CA TYR A 804 -10.63 22.70 -9.16
C TYR A 804 -10.72 22.64 -10.69
N ASN A 805 -11.68 21.89 -11.21
CA ASN A 805 -11.94 21.83 -12.65
C ASN A 805 -12.53 23.14 -13.19
N SER A 806 -12.06 23.62 -14.34
CA SER A 806 -12.55 24.89 -14.93
C SER A 806 -14.06 24.87 -15.23
N GLY A 807 -14.63 23.70 -15.51
CA GLY A 807 -16.06 23.48 -15.73
C GLY A 807 -16.94 23.79 -14.52
N LEU A 808 -16.38 23.88 -13.30
CA LEU A 808 -17.14 24.24 -12.10
C LEU A 808 -17.71 25.67 -12.13
N GLU A 809 -17.19 26.55 -12.99
CA GLU A 809 -17.74 27.90 -13.13
C GLU A 809 -19.13 27.91 -13.80
N GLY A 810 -19.47 26.83 -14.52
CA GLY A 810 -20.72 26.70 -15.28
C GLY A 810 -20.73 27.57 -16.54
N GLU A 811 -21.12 26.99 -17.68
CA GLU A 811 -21.33 27.79 -18.90
C GLU A 811 -22.52 28.75 -18.68
N ALA A 812 -22.23 30.05 -18.64
CA ALA A 812 -23.22 31.13 -18.54
C ALA A 812 -24.07 31.19 -17.25
N ASP A 813 -23.60 30.66 -16.10
CA ASP A 813 -24.21 30.89 -14.77
C ASP A 813 -23.43 31.96 -13.96
N PRO A 814 -23.93 33.21 -13.87
CA PRO A 814 -23.26 34.28 -13.13
C PRO A 814 -23.14 34.03 -11.63
N ARG A 815 -24.08 33.28 -11.03
CA ARG A 815 -24.10 33.03 -9.57
C ARG A 815 -23.02 32.03 -9.20
N ARG A 816 -22.91 30.97 -10.00
CA ARG A 816 -21.90 29.93 -9.85
C ARG A 816 -20.49 30.46 -10.09
N LYS A 817 -20.31 31.29 -11.13
CA LYS A 817 -19.06 32.01 -11.38
C LYS A 817 -18.67 32.93 -10.22
N ALA A 818 -19.63 33.64 -9.62
CA ALA A 818 -19.37 34.48 -8.45
C ALA A 818 -18.96 33.65 -7.22
N LEU A 819 -19.62 32.52 -6.96
CA LEU A 819 -19.28 31.61 -5.85
C LEU A 819 -17.86 31.05 -6.00
N VAL A 820 -17.50 30.57 -7.19
CA VAL A 820 -16.14 30.07 -7.49
C VAL A 820 -15.10 31.18 -7.35
N SER A 821 -15.40 32.39 -7.81
CA SER A 821 -14.49 33.53 -7.65
C SER A 821 -14.25 33.87 -6.18
N GLU A 822 -15.32 34.07 -5.41
CA GLU A 822 -15.29 34.53 -4.02
C GLU A 822 -14.68 33.48 -3.06
N HIS A 823 -15.03 32.20 -3.24
CA HIS A 823 -14.62 31.16 -2.27
C HIS A 823 -13.45 30.29 -2.73
N LEU A 824 -13.15 30.21 -4.03
CA LEU A 824 -12.02 29.42 -4.53
C LEU A 824 -10.90 30.32 -5.05
N ARG A 825 -11.16 31.22 -6.01
CA ARG A 825 -10.09 32.07 -6.59
C ARG A 825 -9.47 33.02 -5.57
N ASP A 826 -10.28 33.70 -4.76
CA ASP A 826 -9.76 34.61 -3.72
C ASP A 826 -9.02 33.86 -2.59
N TYR A 827 -9.29 32.55 -2.41
CA TYR A 827 -8.51 31.63 -1.58
C TYR A 827 -7.22 31.13 -2.27
N GLY A 828 -6.84 31.75 -3.40
CA GLY A 828 -5.68 31.38 -4.18
C GLY A 828 -5.90 30.15 -5.07
N GLY A 829 -7.14 29.94 -5.51
CA GLY A 829 -7.55 28.79 -6.34
C GLY A 829 -7.14 28.88 -7.80
N GLU A 830 -6.59 27.80 -8.33
CA GLU A 830 -6.20 27.66 -9.74
C GLU A 830 -7.11 26.65 -10.47
N PRO A 831 -7.78 27.05 -11.57
CA PRO A 831 -8.54 26.13 -12.39
C PRO A 831 -7.60 25.24 -13.22
N ASP A 832 -7.86 23.94 -13.26
CA ASP A 832 -7.11 22.96 -14.05
C ASP A 832 -8.03 21.83 -14.54
N ASP A 833 -8.01 21.57 -15.85
CA ASP A 833 -8.86 20.58 -16.49
C ASP A 833 -8.46 19.13 -16.16
N ASP A 834 -7.23 18.91 -15.68
CA ASP A 834 -6.75 17.61 -15.23
C ASP A 834 -7.32 17.22 -13.84
N ILE A 835 -7.91 18.18 -13.11
CA ILE A 835 -8.66 17.89 -11.88
C ILE A 835 -10.07 17.41 -12.23
N SER A 836 -10.54 16.35 -11.58
CA SER A 836 -11.89 15.83 -11.80
C SER A 836 -12.97 16.87 -11.45
N PRO A 837 -14.03 17.02 -12.26
CA PRO A 837 -15.16 17.91 -11.94
C PRO A 837 -15.95 17.45 -10.70
N HIS A 838 -15.68 16.24 -10.22
CA HIS A 838 -16.30 15.65 -9.04
C HIS A 838 -15.51 15.94 -7.75
N GLU A 839 -14.46 16.77 -7.79
CA GLU A 839 -13.69 17.12 -6.58
C GLU A 839 -13.19 18.57 -6.54
N ILE A 840 -12.87 19.04 -5.33
CA ILE A 840 -12.10 20.26 -5.06
C ILE A 840 -11.00 19.90 -4.05
N LEU A 841 -9.76 20.31 -4.35
CA LEU A 841 -8.60 20.07 -3.49
C LEU A 841 -8.22 21.37 -2.78
N PHE A 842 -8.04 21.33 -1.46
CA PHE A 842 -7.52 22.45 -0.67
C PHE A 842 -6.17 22.07 -0.08
N TYR A 843 -5.25 23.04 -0.05
CA TYR A 843 -3.91 22.87 0.48
C TYR A 843 -3.50 24.11 1.26
N ASN A 844 -2.88 23.88 2.40
CA ASN A 844 -2.33 24.92 3.24
C ASN A 844 -0.96 24.48 3.74
N ALA A 845 0.04 25.34 3.66
CA ALA A 845 1.37 25.04 4.19
C ALA A 845 2.06 26.25 4.82
N ILE A 846 2.86 25.97 5.85
CA ILE A 846 3.71 26.93 6.54
C ILE A 846 5.16 26.52 6.27
N TYR A 847 5.98 27.46 5.81
CA TYR A 847 7.41 27.25 5.51
C TYR A 847 8.27 28.10 6.44
N GLY A 848 9.60 27.91 6.37
CA GLY A 848 10.55 28.79 7.05
C GLY A 848 10.68 28.49 8.55
N ILE A 849 10.42 27.24 8.97
CA ILE A 849 10.46 26.84 10.38
C ILE A 849 11.83 26.25 10.72
N ARG A 850 12.44 26.66 11.83
CA ARG A 850 13.58 25.94 12.42
C ARG A 850 13.09 24.85 13.35
N ALA A 851 13.84 23.75 13.48
CA ALA A 851 13.49 22.69 14.42
C ALA A 851 13.30 23.21 15.87
N ARG A 852 14.17 24.14 16.32
CA ARG A 852 14.06 24.78 17.65
C ARG A 852 12.84 25.69 17.82
N ASP A 853 12.17 26.07 16.74
CA ASP A 853 10.96 26.90 16.82
C ASP A 853 9.73 26.01 17.11
N LEU A 854 9.87 24.68 17.03
CA LEU A 854 8.82 23.74 17.38
C LEU A 854 8.85 23.45 18.90
N PRO A 855 7.73 23.64 19.63
CA PRO A 855 7.69 23.48 21.09
C PRO A 855 8.28 22.16 21.59
N LYS A 856 7.97 21.04 20.92
CA LYS A 856 8.42 19.70 21.31
C LYS A 856 9.94 19.47 21.25
N TYR A 857 10.64 20.18 20.37
CA TYR A 857 12.11 20.08 20.21
C TYR A 857 12.84 21.14 21.03
N SER A 858 12.14 22.09 21.62
CA SER A 858 12.76 23.23 22.26
C SER A 858 13.25 22.93 23.68
N PRO A 859 14.40 23.47 24.11
CA PRO A 859 14.80 23.45 25.52
C PRO A 859 13.86 24.29 26.40
N ALA A 860 13.94 24.12 27.72
CA ALA A 860 13.26 25.01 28.66
C ALA A 860 13.81 26.43 28.51
N ARG A 861 12.94 27.45 28.64
CA ARG A 861 13.36 28.85 28.69
C ARG A 861 12.73 29.54 29.90
N ALA A 862 13.58 30.11 30.75
CA ALA A 862 13.18 30.93 31.88
C ALA A 862 13.84 32.30 31.75
N SER A 863 13.05 33.30 31.41
CA SER A 863 13.43 34.72 31.39
C SER A 863 12.45 35.52 32.23
N THR A 864 12.75 36.79 32.50
CA THR A 864 11.87 37.68 33.26
C THR A 864 10.46 37.81 32.66
N THR A 865 10.32 37.64 31.34
CA THR A 865 9.06 37.84 30.59
C THR A 865 8.44 36.55 30.04
N LEU A 866 9.16 35.43 30.05
CA LEU A 866 8.69 34.15 29.50
C LEU A 866 9.22 32.99 30.34
N ARG A 867 8.31 32.13 30.81
CA ARG A 867 8.62 30.85 31.45
C ARG A 867 7.96 29.74 30.65
N ARG A 868 8.77 28.86 30.06
CA ARG A 868 8.35 27.72 29.25
C ARG A 868 9.15 26.49 29.65
N ASP A 869 8.45 25.38 29.86
CA ASP A 869 9.07 24.09 30.12
C ASP A 869 9.75 23.54 28.85
N ALA A 870 10.60 22.53 29.02
CA ALA A 870 11.24 21.86 27.90
C ALA A 870 10.20 21.02 27.12
N GLY A 871 10.38 20.94 25.81
CA GLY A 871 9.57 20.09 24.96
C GLY A 871 9.76 18.61 25.28
N GLU A 872 8.75 17.79 24.96
CA GLU A 872 8.77 16.36 25.28
C GLU A 872 9.89 15.61 24.54
N TYR A 873 10.17 15.96 23.27
CA TYR A 873 11.18 15.25 22.47
C TYR A 873 12.58 15.63 22.91
N PHE A 874 12.80 16.92 23.20
CA PHE A 874 14.02 17.41 23.84
C PHE A 874 14.28 16.67 25.16
N SER A 875 13.27 16.62 26.03
CA SER A 875 13.39 16.03 27.36
C SER A 875 13.69 14.54 27.30
N ALA A 876 12.98 13.80 26.45
CA ALA A 876 13.20 12.37 26.26
C ALA A 876 14.61 12.08 25.71
N TYR A 877 15.05 12.83 24.69
CA TYR A 877 16.38 12.70 24.11
C TYR A 877 17.50 12.92 25.13
N TYR A 878 17.47 14.06 25.84
CA TYR A 878 18.51 14.40 26.82
C TYR A 878 18.52 13.49 28.03
N ALA A 879 17.36 12.97 28.46
CA ALA A 879 17.29 11.96 29.52
C ALA A 879 17.98 10.64 29.13
N LEU A 880 17.92 10.25 27.85
CA LEU A 880 18.60 9.04 27.36
C LEU A 880 20.11 9.27 27.17
N VAL A 881 20.50 10.36 26.49
CA VAL A 881 21.93 10.56 26.16
C VAL A 881 22.77 10.93 27.37
N SER A 882 22.18 11.54 28.42
CA SER A 882 22.89 11.79 29.68
C SER A 882 23.33 10.52 30.41
N GLY A 883 22.75 9.36 30.08
CA GLY A 883 23.09 8.06 30.65
C GLY A 883 24.12 7.26 29.84
N ILE A 884 24.61 7.78 28.70
CA ILE A 884 25.58 7.06 27.85
C ILE A 884 26.99 7.25 28.41
N LYS A 885 27.73 6.12 28.59
CA LYS A 885 29.16 6.13 28.92
C LYS A 885 30.00 5.90 27.66
N PRO A 886 31.29 6.26 27.65
CA PRO A 886 32.18 6.03 26.50
C PRO A 886 32.33 4.54 26.13
N SER A 887 32.33 3.65 27.14
CA SER A 887 32.39 2.21 26.93
C SER A 887 31.00 1.60 26.73
N VAL A 888 30.80 0.93 25.59
CA VAL A 888 29.53 0.27 25.25
C VAL A 888 29.22 -0.90 26.20
N ALA A 889 30.25 -1.54 26.78
CA ALA A 889 30.08 -2.63 27.74
C ALA A 889 29.55 -2.13 29.11
N GLU A 890 29.81 -0.87 29.44
CA GLU A 890 29.38 -0.24 30.70
C GLU A 890 28.06 0.51 30.55
N THR A 891 27.62 0.73 29.31
CA THR A 891 26.41 1.49 29.00
C THR A 891 25.20 0.56 28.95
N LYS A 892 24.13 0.92 29.69
CA LYS A 892 22.86 0.18 29.70
C LYS A 892 21.87 0.61 28.61
N VAL A 893 22.17 1.72 27.92
CA VAL A 893 21.38 2.32 26.85
C VAL A 893 22.17 2.34 25.54
N ILE A 894 21.49 2.43 24.40
CA ILE A 894 22.13 2.50 23.08
C ILE A 894 21.90 3.91 22.52
N THR A 895 22.90 4.47 21.86
CA THR A 895 22.78 5.76 21.18
C THR A 895 21.61 5.74 20.17
N PRO A 896 20.79 6.80 20.11
CA PRO A 896 19.67 6.86 19.17
C PRO A 896 20.08 7.29 17.76
N HIS A 897 21.37 7.62 17.57
CA HIS A 897 21.89 8.07 16.29
C HIS A 897 22.26 6.92 15.35
N ILE A 898 22.30 7.21 14.05
CA ILE A 898 22.79 6.24 13.05
C ILE A 898 24.33 6.15 12.98
N ASP A 899 25.04 6.98 13.74
CA ASP A 899 26.48 6.87 14.05
C ASP A 899 26.64 6.99 15.56
N ARG A 900 27.41 6.07 16.14
CA ARG A 900 27.60 6.00 17.60
C ARG A 900 28.20 7.24 18.21
N ARG A 901 28.87 8.09 17.44
CA ARG A 901 29.57 9.29 17.92
C ARG A 901 28.69 10.54 17.89
N TRP A 902 27.58 10.53 17.15
CA TRP A 902 26.78 11.73 16.89
C TRP A 902 25.92 12.21 18.06
N HIS A 903 25.90 11.48 19.17
CA HIS A 903 25.38 12.02 20.43
C HIS A 903 26.39 12.99 21.10
N TRP A 904 27.69 12.87 20.80
CA TRP A 904 28.73 13.73 21.35
C TRP A 904 28.60 15.16 20.82
N ILE A 905 28.66 16.11 21.75
CA ILE A 905 28.47 17.54 21.49
C ILE A 905 29.57 18.15 20.58
N SER A 906 30.72 17.47 20.48
CA SER A 906 31.84 17.80 19.58
C SER A 906 31.71 17.22 18.17
N GLN A 907 30.83 16.24 17.94
CA GLN A 907 30.72 15.56 16.64
C GLN A 907 29.49 15.99 15.84
N LEU A 908 28.43 16.44 16.52
CA LEU A 908 27.21 16.92 15.87
C LEU A 908 26.70 18.18 16.59
N PRO A 909 26.33 19.26 15.88
CA PRO A 909 25.73 20.43 16.52
C PRO A 909 24.36 20.11 17.11
N ASP A 910 23.96 20.81 18.17
CA ASP A 910 22.59 20.78 18.69
C ASP A 910 21.62 21.65 17.84
N LEU A 911 20.33 21.36 17.94
CA LEU A 911 19.23 22.11 17.32
C LEU A 911 19.13 23.55 17.85
N ASP A 912 19.51 23.78 19.11
CA ASP A 912 19.49 25.07 19.78
C ASP A 912 20.90 25.48 20.25
N GLU A 913 21.34 26.67 19.82
CA GLU A 913 22.69 27.19 20.09
C GLU A 913 22.89 27.60 21.55
N GLU A 914 21.84 28.00 22.28
CA GLU A 914 21.94 28.35 23.71
C GLU A 914 22.15 27.06 24.52
N ASN A 915 21.37 26.01 24.24
CA ASN A 915 21.55 24.71 24.90
C ASN A 915 22.92 24.05 24.58
N GLN A 916 23.43 24.25 23.35
CA GLN A 916 24.79 23.86 22.98
C GLN A 916 25.83 24.54 23.86
N ALA A 917 25.71 25.87 24.04
CA ALA A 917 26.63 26.65 24.87
C ALA A 917 26.55 26.24 26.35
N ASP A 918 25.34 25.98 26.86
CA ASP A 918 25.13 25.53 28.25
C ASP A 918 25.76 24.15 28.52
N GLN A 919 25.67 23.22 27.56
CA GLN A 919 26.34 21.91 27.67
C GLN A 919 27.87 22.04 27.70
N LEU A 920 28.45 22.87 26.83
CA LEU A 920 29.88 23.14 26.81
C LEU A 920 30.36 23.81 28.10
N ARG A 921 29.60 24.80 28.61
CA ARG A 921 29.87 25.42 29.90
C ARG A 921 29.83 24.40 31.03
N ARG A 922 28.86 23.49 31.03
CA ARG A 922 28.76 22.44 32.06
C ARG A 922 29.96 21.47 32.02
N ILE A 923 30.53 21.21 30.85
CA ILE A 923 31.78 20.45 30.71
C ILE A 923 32.96 21.22 31.32
N HIS A 924 33.08 22.52 31.03
CA HIS A 924 34.12 23.37 31.63
C HIS A 924 33.96 23.48 33.17
N ASP A 925 32.73 23.61 33.67
CA ASP A 925 32.42 23.56 35.10
C ASP A 925 32.89 22.24 35.73
N ALA A 926 32.60 21.10 35.10
CA ALA A 926 33.05 19.80 35.59
C ALA A 926 34.57 19.70 35.65
N LEU A 927 35.29 20.22 34.65
CA LEU A 927 36.74 20.26 34.65
C LEU A 927 37.26 21.12 35.81
N LEU A 928 36.78 22.36 35.94
CA LEU A 928 37.23 23.29 36.98
C LEU A 928 36.93 22.77 38.38
N LEU A 929 35.67 22.44 38.65
CA LEU A 929 35.23 21.94 39.96
C LEU A 929 35.92 20.61 40.29
N GLY A 930 36.05 19.74 39.29
CA GLY A 930 36.75 18.47 39.38
C GLY A 930 38.18 18.66 39.87
N LEU A 931 38.93 19.60 39.29
CA LEU A 931 40.31 19.88 39.67
C LEU A 931 40.43 20.61 41.01
N VAL A 932 39.61 21.65 41.25
CA VAL A 932 39.65 22.46 42.48
C VAL A 932 39.31 21.63 43.72
N HIS A 933 38.37 20.70 43.60
CA HIS A 933 37.98 19.79 44.68
C HIS A 933 38.76 18.48 44.71
N GLU A 934 39.82 18.35 43.91
CA GLU A 934 40.65 17.14 43.77
C GLU A 934 39.83 15.87 43.44
N LYS A 935 38.70 16.05 42.74
CA LYS A 935 37.87 14.98 42.21
C LYS A 935 38.38 14.43 40.89
N ILE A 936 39.08 15.24 40.09
CA ILE A 936 39.84 14.79 38.92
C ILE A 936 41.30 14.73 39.33
N PHE A 937 41.94 13.58 39.12
CA PHE A 937 43.32 13.37 39.53
C PHE A 937 44.05 12.42 38.59
N TRP A 938 45.38 12.54 38.57
CA TRP A 938 46.29 11.72 37.78
C TRP A 938 46.97 10.71 38.69
N SER A 939 46.88 9.41 38.35
CA SER A 939 47.40 8.33 39.18
C SER A 939 47.88 7.14 38.37
N GLU A 940 48.85 6.41 38.92
CA GLU A 940 49.34 5.15 38.36
C GLU A 940 48.33 4.01 38.60
N VAL A 941 47.91 3.35 37.51
CA VAL A 941 46.94 2.23 37.56
C VAL A 941 47.64 0.87 37.36
N HIS A 942 48.69 0.83 36.55
CA HIS A 942 49.60 -0.32 36.39
C HIS A 942 51.05 0.20 36.33
N GLU A 943 52.03 -0.67 36.55
CA GLU A 943 53.45 -0.30 36.59
C GLU A 943 53.87 0.48 35.32
N GLY A 944 54.13 1.78 35.48
CA GLY A 944 54.51 2.69 34.39
C GLY A 944 53.37 3.31 33.57
N LEU A 945 52.09 3.06 33.89
CA LEU A 945 50.93 3.65 33.22
C LEU A 945 50.18 4.61 34.16
N GLN A 946 50.32 5.92 33.91
CA GLN A 946 49.57 6.97 34.60
C GLN A 946 48.37 7.40 33.76
N VAL A 947 47.20 7.48 34.37
CA VAL A 947 45.97 7.92 33.71
C VAL A 947 45.18 8.89 34.59
N TYR A 948 44.41 9.75 33.94
CA TYR A 948 43.44 10.62 34.58
C TYR A 948 42.20 9.82 34.98
N ARG A 949 41.75 10.06 36.21
CA ARG A 949 40.62 9.40 36.84
C ARG A 949 39.74 10.43 37.54
N TYR A 950 38.52 10.03 37.89
CA TYR A 950 37.65 10.85 38.73
C TYR A 950 36.97 10.08 39.86
N SER A 951 36.79 10.75 41.00
CA SER A 951 36.05 10.22 42.14
C SER A 951 34.55 10.49 42.03
N SER A 952 33.80 9.43 41.74
CA SER A 952 32.33 9.42 41.81
C SER A 952 31.84 9.30 43.26
N ASP A 953 30.53 9.39 43.48
CA ASP A 953 29.92 9.05 44.78
C ASP A 953 29.85 7.51 45.01
N GLN A 954 30.35 6.71 44.06
CA GLN A 954 30.46 5.25 44.15
C GLN A 954 31.78 4.86 44.85
N PRO A 955 31.90 3.64 45.41
CA PRO A 955 33.06 3.26 46.23
C PRO A 955 34.39 3.14 45.47
N LEU A 956 34.40 3.22 44.14
CA LEU A 956 35.59 3.07 43.30
C LEU A 956 35.74 4.25 42.34
N ASP A 957 36.97 4.76 42.25
CA ASP A 957 37.35 5.78 41.27
C ASP A 957 37.23 5.23 39.84
N GLN A 958 36.84 6.10 38.90
CA GLN A 958 36.55 5.76 37.52
C GLN A 958 37.64 6.30 36.60
N ASP A 959 38.03 5.53 35.59
CA ASP A 959 39.05 5.93 34.62
C ASP A 959 38.42 6.79 33.51
N PHE A 960 39.12 7.83 33.08
CA PHE A 960 38.72 8.55 31.88
C PHE A 960 39.15 7.79 30.63
N ILE A 961 38.24 7.77 29.65
CA ILE A 961 38.45 7.23 28.30
C ILE A 961 38.24 8.38 27.32
N VAL A 962 39.09 8.46 26.30
CA VAL A 962 39.03 9.49 25.25
C VAL A 962 38.27 9.00 24.01
N SER A 963 37.99 9.90 23.07
CA SER A 963 37.14 9.65 21.89
C SER A 963 37.65 8.55 20.94
N ASN A 964 38.94 8.26 20.95
CA ASN A 964 39.55 7.16 20.19
C ASN A 964 39.48 5.80 20.91
N GLY A 965 38.98 5.76 22.16
CA GLY A 965 38.85 4.56 22.99
C GLY A 965 40.06 4.22 23.86
N THR A 966 41.14 5.00 23.86
CA THR A 966 42.30 4.78 24.75
C THR A 966 42.06 5.35 26.15
N PRO A 967 42.81 4.89 27.16
CA PRO A 967 42.86 5.57 28.46
C PRO A 967 43.31 7.02 28.30
N CYS A 968 42.75 7.93 29.09
CA CYS A 968 43.17 9.33 29.14
C CYS A 968 44.48 9.45 29.93
N ASP A 969 45.62 9.55 29.25
CA ASP A 969 46.95 9.60 29.88
C ASP A 969 47.55 11.01 29.92
N HIS A 970 47.03 11.92 29.10
CA HIS A 970 47.44 13.33 29.05
C HIS A 970 46.36 14.31 29.53
N PHE A 971 46.77 15.47 30.04
CA PHE A 971 45.83 16.46 30.58
C PHE A 971 44.87 17.04 29.53
N TRP A 972 45.36 17.31 28.32
CA TRP A 972 44.53 17.90 27.27
C TRP A 972 43.38 16.97 26.85
N GLU A 973 43.58 15.66 27.03
CA GLU A 973 42.59 14.63 26.75
C GLU A 973 41.43 14.63 27.75
N VAL A 974 41.61 15.21 28.95
CA VAL A 974 40.53 15.29 29.96
C VAL A 974 39.32 16.06 29.42
N VAL A 975 39.54 17.10 28.62
CA VAL A 975 38.46 17.85 27.96
C VAL A 975 37.71 16.96 26.97
N ASP A 976 38.44 16.17 26.17
CA ASP A 976 37.85 15.21 25.23
C ASP A 976 37.04 14.12 25.97
N ALA A 977 37.62 13.56 27.04
CA ALA A 977 36.97 12.57 27.88
C ALA A 977 35.68 13.06 28.53
N LEU A 978 35.66 14.30 29.04
CA LEU A 978 34.45 14.92 29.60
C LEU A 978 33.40 15.20 28.50
N THR A 979 33.83 15.54 27.29
CA THR A 979 32.95 15.83 26.14
C THR A 979 32.17 14.60 25.69
N ILE A 980 32.76 13.40 25.80
CA ILE A 980 32.11 12.13 25.43
C ILE A 980 31.47 11.40 26.61
N ASN A 981 31.64 11.89 27.84
CA ASN A 981 31.18 11.24 29.07
C ASN A 981 30.25 12.16 29.89
N PRO A 982 28.98 12.34 29.48
CA PRO A 982 28.02 13.17 30.21
C PRO A 982 27.75 12.66 31.64
N VAL A 983 27.92 11.35 31.87
CA VAL A 983 27.78 10.76 33.21
C VAL A 983 28.86 11.28 34.16
N ALA A 984 30.12 11.32 33.72
CA ALA A 984 31.21 11.87 34.54
C ALA A 984 31.00 13.37 34.85
N VAL A 985 30.58 14.14 33.84
CA VAL A 985 30.23 15.57 34.00
C VAL A 985 29.16 15.74 35.07
N ALA A 986 28.07 14.96 35.01
CA ALA A 986 26.99 15.01 36.00
C ALA A 986 27.46 14.57 37.39
N GLU A 987 28.17 13.44 37.51
CA GLU A 987 28.65 12.92 38.80
C GLU A 987 29.62 13.88 39.52
N ILE A 988 30.48 14.57 38.76
CA ILE A 988 31.41 15.57 39.32
C ILE A 988 30.64 16.79 39.81
N VAL A 989 29.86 17.43 38.93
CA VAL A 989 29.16 18.69 39.23
C VAL A 989 28.12 18.49 40.32
N GLU A 990 27.24 17.50 40.19
CA GLU A 990 26.12 17.31 41.11
C GLU A 990 26.58 16.91 42.51
N SER A 991 27.63 16.10 42.62
CA SER A 991 28.20 15.71 43.92
C SER A 991 28.78 16.92 44.66
N ILE A 992 29.54 17.78 43.94
CA ILE A 992 30.13 18.99 44.52
C ILE A 992 29.02 19.97 44.91
N GLU A 993 28.05 20.21 44.04
CA GLU A 993 26.94 21.12 44.33
C GLU A 993 26.04 20.63 45.46
N ARG A 994 25.80 19.32 45.56
CA ARG A 994 25.02 18.73 46.68
C ARG A 994 25.74 18.98 48.00
N ARG A 995 27.06 18.83 48.04
CA ARG A 995 27.88 19.12 49.22
C ARG A 995 27.87 20.62 49.55
N ALA A 996 27.99 21.48 48.54
CA ALA A 996 27.93 22.93 48.72
C ALA A 996 26.55 23.39 49.25
N ARG A 997 25.45 22.88 48.69
CA ARG A 997 24.07 23.13 49.17
C ARG A 997 23.89 22.68 50.61
N ALA A 998 24.27 21.45 50.94
CA ALA A 998 24.21 20.95 52.32
C ALA A 998 25.02 21.83 53.28
N GLY A 999 26.23 22.24 52.89
CA GLY A 999 27.05 23.16 53.69
C GLY A 999 26.37 24.51 53.96
N ARG A 1000 25.67 25.06 52.96
CA ARG A 1000 24.88 26.30 53.10
C ARG A 1000 23.67 26.12 54.00
N ASP A 1001 22.91 25.03 53.84
CA ASP A 1001 21.71 24.76 54.65
C ASP A 1001 22.03 24.58 56.15
N LEU A 1002 23.23 24.07 56.47
CA LEU A 1002 23.70 23.89 57.85
C LEU A 1002 24.19 25.20 58.50
N ALA A 1003 24.52 26.24 57.72
CA ALA A 1003 25.11 27.47 58.21
C ALA A 1003 24.15 28.66 58.13
N ARG A 1004 24.13 29.54 59.17
CA ARG A 1004 23.23 30.71 59.22
C ARG A 1004 23.60 31.82 58.23
N SER A 1005 24.87 31.90 57.84
CA SER A 1005 25.46 32.81 56.85
C SER A 1005 26.84 32.25 56.53
N VAL A 1006 27.18 32.12 55.25
CA VAL A 1006 28.50 31.64 54.78
C VAL A 1006 29.05 32.72 53.87
N THR A 1007 30.26 33.21 54.14
CA THR A 1007 30.98 34.07 53.18
C THR A 1007 31.74 33.20 52.18
N PHE A 1008 32.06 33.73 51.01
CA PHE A 1008 32.80 33.01 49.97
C PHE A 1008 34.10 32.42 50.51
N ALA A 1009 34.84 33.17 51.33
CA ALA A 1009 36.10 32.74 51.94
C ALA A 1009 35.99 31.46 52.80
N GLU A 1010 34.80 31.16 53.32
CA GLU A 1010 34.55 29.97 54.16
C GLU A 1010 34.17 28.73 53.33
N THR A 1011 33.86 28.90 52.05
CA THR A 1011 33.46 27.81 51.15
C THR A 1011 34.61 26.83 50.87
N ASP A 1012 34.28 25.57 50.58
CA ASP A 1012 35.26 24.57 50.12
C ASP A 1012 35.93 24.99 48.80
N PHE A 1013 35.18 25.66 47.91
CA PHE A 1013 35.67 26.14 46.63
C PHE A 1013 36.74 27.23 46.81
N ALA A 1014 36.50 28.24 47.66
CA ALA A 1014 37.49 29.27 47.97
C ALA A 1014 38.75 28.70 48.62
N ARG A 1015 38.59 27.73 49.54
CA ARG A 1015 39.74 27.01 50.13
C ARG A 1015 40.52 26.21 49.09
N GLY A 1016 39.85 25.64 48.09
CA GLY A 1016 40.48 24.97 46.96
C GLY A 1016 41.30 25.95 46.11
N LEU A 1017 40.70 27.08 45.72
CA LEU A 1017 41.40 28.13 44.96
C LEU A 1017 42.62 28.70 45.70
N ALA A 1018 42.51 28.90 47.01
CA ALA A 1018 43.61 29.42 47.83
C ALA A 1018 44.78 28.43 47.99
N LYS A 1019 44.50 27.11 47.99
CA LYS A 1019 45.53 26.06 48.00
C LYS A 1019 46.27 25.92 46.67
N GLY A 1020 45.66 26.41 45.58
CA GLY A 1020 46.12 26.20 44.22
C GLY A 1020 45.56 24.90 43.62
N VAL A 1021 45.33 24.93 42.31
CA VAL A 1021 44.83 23.78 41.53
C VAL A 1021 45.96 22.75 41.40
N ARG A 1022 45.68 21.47 41.67
CA ARG A 1022 46.69 20.41 41.56
C ARG A 1022 46.66 19.76 40.18
N LEU A 1023 47.72 19.96 39.40
CA LEU A 1023 47.94 19.30 38.11
C LEU A 1023 49.25 18.51 38.17
N ARG A 1024 49.19 17.23 38.55
CA ARG A 1024 50.41 16.43 38.78
C ARG A 1024 51.27 16.23 37.53
N GLU A 1025 50.66 16.11 36.34
CA GLU A 1025 51.41 15.99 35.08
C GLU A 1025 52.28 17.23 34.81
N VAL A 1026 51.89 18.41 35.30
CA VAL A 1026 52.69 19.65 35.16
C VAL A 1026 54.07 19.48 35.82
N ASP A 1027 54.16 18.77 36.94
CA ASP A 1027 55.43 18.57 37.65
C ASP A 1027 56.44 17.74 36.84
N GLU A 1028 55.96 16.95 35.88
CA GLU A 1028 56.76 16.14 34.97
C GLU A 1028 57.04 16.90 33.66
N VAL A 1029 56.02 17.56 33.09
CA VAL A 1029 56.08 18.22 31.79
C VAL A 1029 56.75 19.60 31.87
N ILE A 1030 56.56 20.34 32.96
CA ILE A 1030 57.18 21.66 33.21
C ILE A 1030 57.78 21.66 34.63
N PRO A 1031 58.97 21.05 34.83
CA PRO A 1031 59.57 20.91 36.17
C PRO A 1031 59.77 22.22 36.94
N ALA A 1032 59.88 23.37 36.25
CA ALA A 1032 59.99 24.69 36.87
C ALA A 1032 58.71 25.17 37.58
N LEU A 1033 57.56 24.53 37.34
CA LEU A 1033 56.31 24.74 38.05
C LEU A 1033 56.13 23.80 39.25
N ARG A 1034 57.05 22.85 39.46
CA ARG A 1034 56.95 21.86 40.54
C ARG A 1034 56.85 22.52 41.91
N GLY A 1035 55.77 22.23 42.62
CA GLY A 1035 55.50 22.77 43.96
C GLY A 1035 55.09 24.25 43.99
N LYS A 1036 54.88 24.90 42.84
CA LYS A 1036 54.25 26.22 42.77
C LYS A 1036 52.73 26.10 42.91
N SER A 1037 52.09 27.15 43.42
CA SER A 1037 50.63 27.24 43.44
C SER A 1037 50.13 27.55 42.03
N LEU A 1038 49.36 26.63 41.44
CA LEU A 1038 48.75 26.81 40.13
C LEU A 1038 47.35 27.43 40.28
N THR A 1039 46.97 28.24 39.32
CA THR A 1039 45.74 29.01 39.26
C THR A 1039 44.77 28.42 38.23
N VAL A 1040 43.54 28.93 38.18
CA VAL A 1040 42.60 28.57 37.10
C VAL A 1040 43.11 28.95 35.71
N LEU A 1041 43.99 29.95 35.62
CA LEU A 1041 44.62 30.34 34.36
C LEU A 1041 45.74 29.37 33.98
N ASP A 1042 46.46 28.80 34.94
CA ASP A 1042 47.45 27.74 34.70
C ASP A 1042 46.79 26.47 34.13
N VAL A 1043 45.54 26.19 34.48
CA VAL A 1043 44.74 25.10 33.86
C VAL A 1043 44.55 25.34 32.37
N GLY A 1044 44.09 26.53 31.98
CA GLY A 1044 43.91 26.90 30.57
C GLY A 1044 45.23 26.99 29.81
N ALA A 1045 46.28 27.49 30.45
CA ALA A 1045 47.64 27.56 29.90
C ALA A 1045 48.23 26.17 29.66
N PHE A 1046 48.07 25.26 30.62
CA PHE A 1046 48.58 23.89 30.50
C PHE A 1046 47.83 23.10 29.42
N TYR A 1047 46.50 23.23 29.34
CA TYR A 1047 45.73 22.69 28.21
C TYR A 1047 46.24 23.21 26.87
N ALA A 1048 46.40 24.53 26.74
CA ALA A 1048 46.90 25.15 25.51
C ALA A 1048 48.33 24.71 25.15
N PHE A 1049 49.13 24.34 26.15
CA PHE A 1049 50.49 23.83 25.99
C PHE A 1049 50.51 22.37 25.51
N THR A 1050 49.71 21.49 26.14
CA THR A 1050 49.77 20.05 25.91
C THR A 1050 48.90 19.58 24.75
N VAL A 1051 47.87 20.33 24.35
CA VAL A 1051 47.04 19.98 23.18
C VAL A 1051 47.86 20.01 21.89
N THR A 1052 47.64 19.00 21.05
CA THR A 1052 48.33 18.84 19.77
C THR A 1052 48.03 20.00 18.81
N LYS A 1053 48.93 20.22 17.85
CA LYS A 1053 48.81 21.35 16.91
C LYS A 1053 47.54 21.23 16.04
N GLU A 1054 47.16 20.00 15.71
CA GLU A 1054 46.01 19.66 14.88
C GLU A 1054 44.68 19.93 15.60
N LEU A 1055 44.64 19.77 16.93
CA LEU A 1055 43.45 19.93 17.77
C LEU A 1055 43.35 21.31 18.44
N TYR A 1056 44.42 22.10 18.46
CA TYR A 1056 44.43 23.41 19.10
C TYR A 1056 43.46 24.39 18.44
N ASN A 1057 42.51 24.91 19.23
CA ASN A 1057 41.58 25.95 18.83
C ASN A 1057 41.65 27.15 19.80
N GLU A 1058 42.05 28.32 19.30
CA GLU A 1058 42.19 29.55 20.11
C GLU A 1058 40.88 29.96 20.79
N ARG A 1059 39.74 29.75 20.13
CA ARG A 1059 38.42 30.08 20.65
C ARG A 1059 38.02 29.15 21.79
N GLN A 1060 38.33 27.86 21.68
CA GLN A 1060 38.04 26.89 22.74
C GLN A 1060 38.77 27.24 24.05
N VAL A 1061 40.06 27.62 23.96
CA VAL A 1061 40.83 28.02 25.15
C VAL A 1061 40.27 29.29 25.78
N HIS A 1062 39.90 30.26 24.93
CA HIS A 1062 39.29 31.50 25.38
C HIS A 1062 37.94 31.25 26.10
N ASP A 1063 37.06 30.47 25.48
CA ASP A 1063 35.72 30.18 25.99
C ASP A 1063 35.81 29.36 27.29
N MET A 1064 36.74 28.38 27.36
CA MET A 1064 37.00 27.61 28.58
C MET A 1064 37.39 28.49 29.78
N VAL A 1065 38.33 29.43 29.58
CA VAL A 1065 38.74 30.34 30.67
C VAL A 1065 37.62 31.33 31.00
N THR A 1066 36.87 31.79 30.01
CA THR A 1066 35.69 32.63 30.22
C THR A 1066 34.66 31.92 31.11
N ASP A 1067 34.37 30.65 30.83
CA ASP A 1067 33.46 29.84 31.63
C ASP A 1067 34.01 29.59 33.05
N PHE A 1068 35.33 29.40 33.21
CA PHE A 1068 35.94 29.28 34.54
C PHE A 1068 35.73 30.54 35.38
N LEU A 1069 35.94 31.72 34.78
CA LEU A 1069 35.72 33.00 35.45
C LEU A 1069 34.23 33.22 35.77
N ALA A 1070 33.34 32.83 34.85
CA ALA A 1070 31.89 32.87 35.08
C ALA A 1070 31.48 31.93 36.23
N ARG A 1071 32.11 30.75 36.35
CA ARG A 1071 31.87 29.84 37.48
C ARG A 1071 32.35 30.42 38.81
N ILE A 1072 33.52 31.06 38.85
CA ILE A 1072 34.00 31.75 40.05
C ILE A 1072 33.01 32.84 40.45
N ARG A 1073 32.58 33.66 39.50
CA ARG A 1073 31.55 34.69 39.72
C ARG A 1073 30.27 34.09 40.29
N TYR A 1074 29.76 33.01 39.69
CA TYR A 1074 28.59 32.31 40.19
C TYR A 1074 28.78 31.84 41.65
N GLU A 1075 29.90 31.21 42.00
CA GLU A 1075 30.14 30.75 43.37
C GLU A 1075 30.24 31.91 44.38
N VAL A 1076 30.74 33.09 43.97
CA VAL A 1076 30.76 34.31 44.80
C VAL A 1076 29.34 34.87 44.99
N GLU A 1077 28.60 35.06 43.90
CA GLU A 1077 27.24 35.62 43.92
C GLU A 1077 26.23 34.74 44.66
N GLN A 1078 26.49 33.44 44.81
CA GLN A 1078 25.63 32.52 45.57
C GLN A 1078 25.70 32.70 47.09
N VAL A 1079 26.75 33.33 47.62
CA VAL A 1079 27.02 33.40 49.07
C VAL A 1079 27.30 34.81 49.59
N GLU A 1080 27.85 35.69 48.75
CA GLU A 1080 28.06 37.09 49.09
C GLU A 1080 26.79 37.93 48.84
N GLN A 1081 26.66 39.02 49.59
CA GLN A 1081 25.62 40.02 49.32
C GLN A 1081 25.98 40.84 48.08
N ASP A 1082 24.97 41.36 47.36
CA ASP A 1082 25.16 42.13 46.11
C ASP A 1082 26.24 43.24 46.20
N ALA A 1083 26.36 43.90 47.36
CA ALA A 1083 27.35 44.96 47.58
C ALA A 1083 28.80 44.46 47.72
N GLU A 1084 29.00 43.24 48.22
CA GLU A 1084 30.31 42.62 48.50
C GLU A 1084 30.73 41.62 47.41
N ALA A 1085 29.79 41.17 46.57
CA ALA A 1085 30.06 40.19 45.52
C ALA A 1085 31.08 40.68 44.48
N LEU A 1086 30.92 41.91 43.95
CA LEU A 1086 31.86 42.46 42.96
C LEU A 1086 33.26 42.74 43.54
N PRO A 1087 33.41 43.39 44.72
CA PRO A 1087 34.71 43.54 45.37
C PRO A 1087 35.41 42.21 45.65
N THR A 1088 34.67 41.20 46.12
CA THR A 1088 35.18 39.86 46.41
C THR A 1088 35.65 39.16 45.14
N LEU A 1089 34.81 39.17 44.09
CA LEU A 1089 35.15 38.60 42.78
C LEU A 1089 36.43 39.23 42.21
N LYS A 1090 36.53 40.57 42.23
CA LYS A 1090 37.70 41.29 41.79
C LYS A 1090 38.96 40.83 42.52
N GLY A 1091 38.91 40.75 43.85
CA GLY A 1091 40.04 40.31 44.67
C GLY A 1091 40.54 38.93 44.27
N ILE A 1092 39.63 37.97 44.13
CA ILE A 1092 39.94 36.58 43.76
C ILE A 1092 40.57 36.52 42.37
N VAL A 1093 39.95 37.16 41.38
CA VAL A 1093 40.42 37.12 39.99
C VAL A 1093 41.78 37.80 39.86
N LEU A 1094 42.00 38.91 40.57
CA LEU A 1094 43.27 39.63 40.56
C LEU A 1094 44.39 38.82 41.24
N ASP A 1095 44.09 38.12 42.33
CA ASP A 1095 45.04 37.23 43.01
C ASP A 1095 45.43 36.03 42.12
N GLN A 1096 44.44 35.40 41.47
CA GLN A 1096 44.68 34.35 40.49
C GLN A 1096 45.50 34.87 39.30
N PHE A 1097 45.20 36.06 38.78
CA PHE A 1097 45.96 36.67 37.69
C PHE A 1097 47.42 36.96 38.07
N ARG A 1098 47.67 37.54 39.24
CA ARG A 1098 49.03 37.86 39.69
C ARG A 1098 49.85 36.61 40.01
N ALA A 1099 49.23 35.58 40.59
CA ALA A 1099 49.87 34.30 40.80
C ALA A 1099 50.22 33.61 39.46
N PHE A 1100 49.31 33.66 38.48
CA PHE A 1100 49.58 33.19 37.12
C PHE A 1100 50.72 33.96 36.45
N ALA A 1101 50.74 35.30 36.58
CA ALA A 1101 51.79 36.13 36.02
C ALA A 1101 53.19 35.75 36.56
N ALA A 1102 53.29 35.33 37.82
CA ALA A 1102 54.52 34.82 38.43
C ALA A 1102 54.94 33.42 37.91
N ASN A 1103 54.02 32.69 37.26
CA ASN A 1103 54.27 31.38 36.66
C ASN A 1103 54.68 31.46 35.17
N ILE A 1104 54.45 32.59 34.49
CA ILE A 1104 54.71 32.76 33.04
C ILE A 1104 56.16 32.44 32.65
N ASP A 1105 57.14 32.84 33.45
CA ASP A 1105 58.56 32.58 33.15
C ASP A 1105 58.85 31.08 33.04
N ALA A 1106 58.16 30.25 33.81
CA ALA A 1106 58.30 28.79 33.75
C ALA A 1106 57.72 28.22 32.45
N TYR A 1107 56.58 28.74 31.98
CA TYR A 1107 56.05 28.40 30.67
C TYR A 1107 56.96 28.90 29.52
N SER A 1108 57.49 30.12 29.64
CA SER A 1108 58.42 30.69 28.66
C SER A 1108 59.68 29.84 28.50
N ALA A 1109 60.25 29.34 29.61
CA ALA A 1109 61.46 28.54 29.61
C ALA A 1109 61.31 27.20 28.88
N THR A 1110 60.10 26.62 28.89
CA THR A 1110 59.83 25.31 28.29
C THR A 1110 59.22 25.41 26.89
N GLY A 1111 58.24 26.30 26.66
CA GLY A 1111 57.43 26.35 25.44
C GLY A 1111 57.83 27.41 24.41
N GLY A 1112 58.73 28.34 24.77
CA GLY A 1112 59.20 29.41 23.88
C GLY A 1112 58.09 30.30 23.30
N ARG A 1113 58.41 31.03 22.23
CA ARG A 1113 57.53 32.05 21.64
C ARG A 1113 56.13 31.57 21.21
N PRO A 1114 55.94 30.38 20.61
CA PRO A 1114 54.61 29.89 20.23
C PRO A 1114 53.68 29.73 21.42
N LEU A 1115 54.18 29.24 22.57
CA LEU A 1115 53.37 29.11 23.78
C LEU A 1115 52.98 30.50 24.33
N LEU A 1116 53.90 31.46 24.36
CA LEU A 1116 53.61 32.82 24.81
C LEU A 1116 52.45 33.46 24.03
N GLN A 1117 52.37 33.20 22.72
CA GLN A 1117 51.24 33.64 21.90
C GLN A 1117 49.92 32.98 22.31
N LYS A 1118 49.93 31.69 22.67
CA LYS A 1118 48.75 30.98 23.18
C LYS A 1118 48.29 31.52 24.55
N LEU A 1119 49.24 31.87 25.44
CA LEU A 1119 48.92 32.42 26.78
C LEU A 1119 48.13 33.73 26.71
N ARG A 1120 48.27 34.49 25.64
CA ARG A 1120 47.44 35.69 25.39
C ARG A 1120 45.95 35.36 25.33
N ARG A 1121 45.58 34.17 24.82
CA ARG A 1121 44.18 33.70 24.78
C ARG A 1121 43.65 33.30 26.15
N VAL A 1122 44.54 32.94 27.07
CA VAL A 1122 44.21 32.59 28.46
C VAL A 1122 43.94 33.84 29.30
N ILE A 1123 44.72 34.92 29.12
CA ILE A 1123 44.58 36.12 29.96
C ILE A 1123 43.55 37.13 29.46
N ARG A 1124 43.16 37.10 28.17
CA ARG A 1124 42.17 38.04 27.61
C ARG A 1124 40.80 37.99 28.30
N PRO A 1125 40.22 36.81 28.60
CA PRO A 1125 38.97 36.72 29.35
C PRO A 1125 39.01 37.44 30.71
N VAL A 1126 40.19 37.54 31.34
CA VAL A 1126 40.38 38.26 32.61
C VAL A 1126 40.22 39.78 32.39
N ALA A 1127 40.79 40.31 31.31
CA ALA A 1127 40.61 41.71 30.95
C ALA A 1127 39.14 41.99 30.60
N ASP A 1128 38.50 41.12 29.82
CA ASP A 1128 37.10 41.25 29.42
C ASP A 1128 36.17 41.28 30.66
N LEU A 1129 36.40 40.40 31.64
CA LEU A 1129 35.66 40.41 32.91
C LEU A 1129 35.90 41.70 33.70
N PHE A 1130 37.14 42.17 33.83
CA PHE A 1130 37.44 43.41 34.56
C PHE A 1130 36.80 44.63 33.91
N ASP A 1131 36.77 44.68 32.57
CA ASP A 1131 36.06 45.72 31.85
C ASP A 1131 34.54 45.63 32.08
N GLU A 1132 33.97 44.43 32.07
CA GLU A 1132 32.54 44.19 32.34
C GLU A 1132 32.13 44.71 33.73
N ILE A 1133 32.95 44.46 34.77
CA ILE A 1133 32.66 44.89 36.15
C ILE A 1133 33.16 46.31 36.46
N GLY A 1134 33.69 47.05 35.48
CA GLY A 1134 34.10 48.46 35.63
C GLY A 1134 35.47 48.70 36.28
N GLU A 1135 36.32 47.69 36.36
CA GLU A 1135 37.60 47.69 37.07
C GLU A 1135 38.80 48.01 36.15
N ARG A 1136 38.80 49.22 35.57
CA ARG A 1136 39.77 49.66 34.56
C ARG A 1136 41.24 49.49 34.96
N ALA A 1137 41.59 49.76 36.22
CA ALA A 1137 42.98 49.65 36.68
C ALA A 1137 43.49 48.20 36.67
N ALA A 1138 42.60 47.23 36.93
CA ALA A 1138 42.92 45.81 36.86
C ALA A 1138 42.97 45.34 35.40
N ALA A 1139 42.04 45.80 34.55
CA ALA A 1139 42.09 45.55 33.10
C ALA A 1139 43.40 46.07 32.47
N ASP A 1140 43.86 47.27 32.85
CA ASP A 1140 45.14 47.84 32.42
C ASP A 1140 46.36 47.03 32.91
N GLU A 1141 46.26 46.37 34.07
CA GLU A 1141 47.29 45.44 34.56
C GLU A 1141 47.39 44.21 33.65
N VAL A 1142 46.26 43.62 33.26
CA VAL A 1142 46.20 42.49 32.32
C VAL A 1142 46.69 42.89 30.92
N ALA A 1143 46.27 44.06 30.42
CA ALA A 1143 46.65 44.57 29.10
C ALA A 1143 48.16 44.81 28.96
N ARG A 1144 48.83 45.25 30.04
CA ARG A 1144 50.30 45.38 30.08
C ARG A 1144 50.97 44.03 29.90
N LEU A 1145 50.45 42.97 30.53
CA LEU A 1145 50.97 41.62 30.37
C LEU A 1145 50.68 41.05 28.97
N ASP A 1146 49.48 41.25 28.40
CA ASP A 1146 49.20 40.86 27.00
C ASP A 1146 50.16 41.54 26.02
N THR A 1147 50.45 42.82 26.24
CA THR A 1147 51.40 43.59 25.42
C THR A 1147 52.82 43.05 25.57
N ALA A 1148 53.24 42.71 26.79
CA ALA A 1148 54.54 42.10 27.05
C ALA A 1148 54.67 40.73 26.35
N LEU A 1149 53.66 39.86 26.46
CA LEU A 1149 53.61 38.56 25.80
C LEU A 1149 53.55 38.66 24.27
N ARG A 1150 52.95 39.73 23.72
CA ARG A 1150 52.94 40.01 22.27
C ARG A 1150 54.32 40.39 21.74
N ASN A 1151 55.09 41.10 22.55
CA ASN A 1151 56.39 41.65 22.16
C ASN A 1151 57.56 40.67 22.40
N ALA A 1152 57.35 39.66 23.25
CA ALA A 1152 58.22 38.49 23.43
C ALA A 1152 58.15 37.53 22.22
#